data_AF-A0A2A6C4A9-F1
#
_entry.id   AF-A0A2A6C4A9-F1
#
_cell.length_a   1.000
_cell.length_b   1.000
_cell.length_c   1.000
_cell.angle_alpha   90.00
_cell.angle_beta   90.00
_cell.angle_gamma   90.00
#
_symmetry.space_group_name_H-M   'P 1'
#
loop_
_entity.id
_entity.type
_entity.pdbx_description
1 polymer ?
#
loop_
_entity_poly.entity_id
_entity_poly.type
_entity_poly.pdbx_seq_one_letter_code
_entity_poly.pdbx_strand_id
1 'polypeptide(L)'
;MTKQAESTVFIAAGLYGSERLLLVRLGTFQTGGIGNNVFELISSIGIAKASGRTLLLESDLFEKISIRHPELVNLLDGIHIEESGSIPSAFNIDRRSSDCCRYNADIIDSIANSKVSVMSADLNYLQSYVYFLDLPRSDILSRLELGSREESLVEREISKMKALSGYEQILCVHSRRSDFLTTGVQLPSSSQFLLNATNALYQQQNSNSSLILLIGDDIKWQNTQADSLREDGKPVFVLPRLKSASSAVVDWHISRKYCDTVLLTASSSTFGWWLAYLSKGQNVYYNAEFAKNPKLLKQFEPSQFFPSSWISLNSSNFDTLKIGMATDPLGDYARQSSWFLFDAILMTRAMVMIGNLDNAVLDWGNISLSIPRIFAHNQSLSETCAEDSGLELLILVLSSPSNIDRRNSIRQTWANPDTSKGLRERKAKVFFIVGNGKQAKEEMQSEIDVHDDIIIVDVKDTYMNIVYKVFSIIHIAGIHCAAPFTLKVDEDVVFHIDRFLERIHTSFFPDRADIYCHVYHDKAPLRQEWLEWYVSPEQYPGEMYPDFCAGPAYVMTRRAAQQIMNNTQLLPDIQVEDVLITGLISEEAGVNRFAYQQMFERDNYVRRKCSTLPDGTPELIAKHGFKTHAAMETAWKRISCMKCLVHGVSSTHCPDECAHFNCRCRKCKLIDLRREVTSRINRKQKINLNFEKVDSDTRYTCSKCRDHGYVAIKKYHSLCPFAACQCKLCDLNEERKRVESELPTIQSTEKDVNNNILSPEAKVMLDLIHVLSVDPSSFNPDNFDYQALSNFFNKESIVVPDEWLPQLPNMFELVHEALKRFPILKDVHFQTGFSCVAIRDLHIEL
;
A
#
# COMPACT_ATOMS: atom_id res chain seq x y z
N MET A 1 -20.72 -27.68 -16.02
CA MET A 1 -21.88 -26.81 -15.76
C MET A 1 -23.11 -27.53 -16.29
N THR A 2 -23.59 -28.56 -15.59
CA THR A 2 -24.74 -29.38 -16.02
C THR A 2 -25.20 -30.22 -14.84
N LYS A 3 -26.02 -29.64 -13.94
CA LYS A 3 -26.99 -30.36 -13.07
C LYS A 3 -27.79 -29.52 -12.05
N GLN A 4 -27.82 -28.18 -12.09
CA GLN A 4 -28.49 -27.40 -11.03
C GLN A 4 -29.42 -26.28 -11.53
N ALA A 5 -29.98 -26.40 -12.74
CA ALA A 5 -30.93 -25.43 -13.31
C ALA A 5 -32.26 -26.12 -13.72
N GLU A 6 -32.81 -26.97 -12.85
CA GLU A 6 -34.08 -27.67 -13.13
C GLU A 6 -35.34 -26.90 -12.66
N SER A 7 -35.20 -25.73 -12.05
CA SER A 7 -36.31 -24.92 -11.52
C SER A 7 -36.58 -23.60 -12.26
N THR A 8 -35.76 -23.24 -13.24
CA THR A 8 -35.90 -21.97 -13.98
C THR A 8 -36.90 -22.11 -15.12
N VAL A 9 -38.11 -21.56 -14.93
CA VAL A 9 -39.18 -21.62 -15.93
C VAL A 9 -38.98 -20.52 -16.97
N PHE A 10 -38.48 -20.90 -18.16
CA PHE A 10 -38.55 -20.04 -19.35
C PHE A 10 -40.01 -19.95 -19.80
N ILE A 11 -40.59 -18.76 -19.74
CA ILE A 11 -41.95 -18.54 -20.23
C ILE A 11 -41.89 -18.47 -21.76
N ALA A 12 -42.51 -19.43 -22.45
CA ALA A 12 -42.88 -19.27 -23.85
C ALA A 12 -43.99 -18.20 -23.96
N ALA A 13 -43.98 -17.41 -25.04
CA ALA A 13 -44.74 -16.18 -25.33
C ALA A 13 -46.29 -16.20 -25.21
N GLY A 14 -46.89 -16.96 -24.28
CA GLY A 14 -48.33 -17.20 -24.14
C GLY A 14 -48.94 -16.86 -22.77
N LEU A 15 -48.19 -16.32 -21.79
CA LEU A 15 -48.71 -16.00 -20.45
C LEU A 15 -49.11 -14.52 -20.24
N TYR A 16 -49.70 -13.88 -21.24
CA TYR A 16 -50.31 -12.54 -21.05
C TYR A 16 -51.76 -12.63 -20.50
N GLY A 17 -52.10 -13.72 -19.81
CA GLY A 17 -53.43 -14.00 -19.27
C GLY A 17 -53.51 -13.71 -17.77
N SER A 18 -54.11 -12.58 -17.39
CA SER A 18 -54.53 -12.19 -16.03
C SER A 18 -53.46 -11.97 -14.93
N GLU A 19 -52.23 -12.45 -15.08
CA GLU A 19 -51.16 -12.22 -14.08
C GLU A 19 -50.62 -10.78 -14.13
N ARG A 20 -50.30 -10.23 -12.95
CA ARG A 20 -49.67 -8.90 -12.81
C ARG A 20 -48.17 -9.09 -12.68
N LEU A 21 -47.43 -8.53 -13.62
CA LEU A 21 -46.00 -8.74 -13.79
C LEU A 21 -45.20 -7.49 -13.40
N LEU A 22 -44.00 -7.69 -12.84
CA LEU A 22 -43.04 -6.64 -12.52
C LEU A 22 -41.66 -7.00 -13.10
N LEU A 23 -41.27 -6.30 -14.16
CA LEU A 23 -39.94 -6.37 -14.74
C LEU A 23 -38.98 -5.43 -14.00
N VAL A 24 -37.95 -5.97 -13.36
CA VAL A 24 -36.94 -5.14 -12.66
C VAL A 24 -35.65 -5.05 -13.45
N ARG A 25 -35.09 -3.83 -13.52
CA ARG A 25 -33.71 -3.61 -13.98
C ARG A 25 -32.85 -3.25 -12.78
N LEU A 26 -31.91 -4.15 -12.47
CA LEU A 26 -31.07 -4.06 -11.27
C LEU A 26 -29.78 -3.29 -11.58
N GLY A 27 -29.71 -2.03 -11.15
CA GLY A 27 -28.62 -1.11 -11.46
C GLY A 27 -27.30 -1.43 -10.75
N THR A 28 -27.33 -2.04 -9.55
CA THR A 28 -26.11 -2.29 -8.78
C THR A 28 -25.26 -3.41 -9.37
N PHE A 29 -25.82 -4.33 -10.15
CA PHE A 29 -25.04 -5.40 -10.80
C PHE A 29 -24.02 -4.91 -11.84
N GLN A 30 -24.11 -3.64 -12.25
CA GLN A 30 -23.14 -3.01 -13.15
C GLN A 30 -21.94 -2.44 -12.37
N THR A 31 -22.17 -1.77 -11.23
CA THR A 31 -21.18 -0.90 -10.55
C THR A 31 -20.96 -1.22 -9.06
N GLY A 32 -21.83 -2.02 -8.44
CA GLY A 32 -21.86 -2.33 -7.01
C GLY A 32 -21.10 -3.59 -6.62
N GLY A 33 -20.71 -3.66 -5.34
CA GLY A 33 -20.19 -4.88 -4.72
C GLY A 33 -21.31 -5.89 -4.42
N ILE A 34 -20.93 -7.15 -4.15
CA ILE A 34 -21.88 -8.26 -3.97
C ILE A 34 -22.95 -8.01 -2.91
N GLY A 35 -22.65 -7.32 -1.81
CA GLY A 35 -23.64 -6.97 -0.79
C GLY A 35 -24.73 -6.02 -1.31
N ASN A 36 -24.37 -5.09 -2.22
CA ASN A 36 -25.34 -4.20 -2.85
C ASN A 36 -26.25 -4.98 -3.81
N ASN A 37 -25.65 -5.89 -4.59
CA ASN A 37 -26.36 -6.74 -5.54
C ASN A 37 -27.42 -7.61 -4.85
N VAL A 38 -27.07 -8.22 -3.71
CA VAL A 38 -28.01 -9.05 -2.94
C VAL A 38 -29.10 -8.20 -2.29
N PHE A 39 -28.77 -7.01 -1.77
CA PHE A 39 -29.79 -6.07 -1.27
C PHE A 39 -30.81 -5.69 -2.33
N GLU A 40 -30.35 -5.33 -3.52
CA GLU A 40 -31.21 -4.91 -4.61
C GLU A 40 -32.12 -6.04 -5.09
N LEU A 41 -31.58 -7.25 -5.22
CA LEU A 41 -32.33 -8.43 -5.66
C LEU A 41 -33.36 -8.88 -4.62
N ILE A 42 -32.97 -9.08 -3.36
CA ILE A 42 -33.89 -9.53 -2.29
C ILE A 42 -35.00 -8.48 -2.05
N SER A 43 -34.66 -7.20 -2.07
CA SER A 43 -35.65 -6.13 -1.96
C SER A 43 -36.61 -6.12 -3.15
N SER A 44 -36.14 -6.42 -4.36
CA SER A 44 -37.01 -6.55 -5.53
C SER A 44 -38.00 -7.72 -5.40
N ILE A 45 -37.56 -8.85 -4.83
CA ILE A 45 -38.44 -9.99 -4.51
C ILE A 45 -39.49 -9.57 -3.46
N GLY A 46 -39.07 -8.86 -2.42
CA GLY A 46 -39.96 -8.33 -1.38
C GLY A 46 -41.00 -7.36 -1.95
N ILE A 47 -40.58 -6.41 -2.80
CA ILE A 47 -41.46 -5.45 -3.49
C ILE A 47 -42.48 -6.18 -4.39
N ALA A 48 -42.04 -7.19 -5.16
CA ALA A 48 -42.94 -7.98 -6.01
C ALA A 48 -44.01 -8.69 -5.17
N LYS A 49 -43.59 -9.33 -4.07
CA LYS A 49 -44.51 -10.00 -3.13
C LYS A 49 -45.50 -9.00 -2.50
N ALA A 50 -45.01 -7.89 -1.97
CA ALA A 50 -45.83 -6.86 -1.32
C ALA A 50 -46.82 -6.19 -2.29
N SER A 51 -46.45 -6.05 -3.56
CA SER A 51 -47.32 -5.48 -4.60
C SER A 51 -48.27 -6.51 -5.25
N GLY A 52 -48.18 -7.78 -4.86
CA GLY A 52 -48.99 -8.87 -5.42
C GLY A 52 -48.68 -9.11 -6.91
N ARG A 53 -47.41 -8.98 -7.31
CA ARG A 53 -46.93 -9.16 -8.68
C ARG A 53 -45.90 -10.27 -8.77
N THR A 54 -45.86 -10.93 -9.93
CA THR A 54 -44.81 -11.90 -10.27
C THR A 54 -43.59 -11.16 -10.80
N LEU A 55 -42.41 -11.47 -10.23
CA LEU A 55 -41.15 -10.84 -10.61
C LEU A 55 -40.59 -11.44 -11.91
N LEU A 56 -40.19 -10.56 -12.84
CA LEU A 56 -39.55 -10.89 -14.11
C LEU A 56 -38.15 -10.29 -14.19
N LEU A 57 -37.23 -11.05 -14.77
CA LEU A 57 -35.86 -10.66 -15.08
C LEU A 57 -35.59 -10.81 -16.59
N GLU A 58 -34.91 -9.84 -17.20
CA GLU A 58 -34.47 -9.95 -18.59
C GLU A 58 -33.38 -11.04 -18.72
N SER A 59 -33.41 -11.80 -19.82
CA SER A 59 -32.45 -12.88 -20.09
C SER A 59 -31.00 -12.38 -20.10
N ASP A 60 -30.74 -11.19 -20.63
CA ASP A 60 -29.40 -10.59 -20.64
C ASP A 60 -28.88 -10.32 -19.22
N LEU A 61 -29.78 -9.92 -18.32
CA LEU A 61 -29.43 -9.66 -16.93
C LEU A 61 -29.20 -10.98 -16.20
N PHE A 62 -30.05 -11.99 -16.43
CA PHE A 62 -29.86 -13.34 -15.91
C PHE A 62 -28.49 -13.91 -16.29
N GLU A 63 -28.10 -13.84 -17.57
CA GLU A 63 -26.82 -14.32 -18.05
C GLU A 63 -25.65 -13.56 -17.40
N LYS A 64 -25.75 -12.23 -17.30
CA LYS A 64 -24.73 -11.40 -16.63
C LYS A 64 -24.56 -11.78 -15.17
N ILE A 65 -25.65 -12.02 -14.45
CA ILE A 65 -25.61 -12.47 -13.05
C ILE A 65 -24.96 -13.85 -12.97
N SER A 66 -25.40 -14.79 -13.81
CA SER A 66 -24.91 -16.18 -13.82
C SER A 66 -23.42 -16.29 -14.15
N ILE A 67 -22.90 -15.40 -15.01
CA ILE A 67 -21.48 -15.36 -15.37
C ILE A 67 -20.65 -14.66 -14.30
N ARG A 68 -21.13 -13.51 -13.78
CA ARG A 68 -20.37 -12.67 -12.85
C ARG A 68 -20.39 -13.21 -11.42
N HIS A 69 -21.50 -13.82 -11.03
CA HIS A 69 -21.80 -14.33 -9.70
C HIS A 69 -22.52 -15.68 -9.80
N PRO A 70 -21.86 -16.73 -10.31
CA PRO A 70 -22.45 -18.08 -10.38
C PRO A 70 -22.95 -18.59 -9.03
N GLU A 71 -22.34 -18.13 -7.93
CA GLU A 71 -22.73 -18.42 -6.56
C GLU A 71 -24.07 -17.79 -6.12
N LEU A 72 -24.60 -16.83 -6.87
CA LEU A 72 -25.87 -16.17 -6.59
C LEU A 72 -27.01 -16.68 -7.48
N VAL A 73 -26.77 -17.66 -8.35
CA VAL A 73 -27.80 -18.17 -9.27
C VAL A 73 -29.00 -18.75 -8.51
N ASN A 74 -28.77 -19.39 -7.36
CA ASN A 74 -29.85 -19.90 -6.49
C ASN A 74 -30.78 -18.79 -5.97
N LEU A 75 -30.33 -17.53 -5.90
CA LEU A 75 -31.21 -16.40 -5.56
C LEU A 75 -32.29 -16.18 -6.62
N LEU A 76 -32.01 -16.58 -7.86
CA LEU A 76 -32.89 -16.41 -9.01
C LEU A 76 -33.92 -17.54 -9.13
N ASP A 77 -33.87 -18.56 -8.27
CA ASP A 77 -34.82 -19.66 -8.29
C ASP A 77 -36.26 -19.17 -8.06
N GLY A 78 -37.15 -19.57 -8.95
CA GLY A 78 -38.55 -19.12 -8.95
C GLY A 78 -38.77 -17.70 -9.45
N ILE A 79 -37.75 -17.02 -10.00
CA ILE A 79 -37.92 -15.79 -10.77
C ILE A 79 -38.13 -16.17 -12.23
N HIS A 80 -39.11 -15.55 -12.88
CA HIS A 80 -39.38 -15.79 -14.30
C HIS A 80 -38.41 -15.01 -15.18
N ILE A 81 -37.91 -15.65 -16.24
CA ILE A 81 -36.95 -15.05 -17.17
C ILE A 81 -37.63 -14.84 -18.52
N GLU A 82 -37.46 -13.64 -19.07
CA GLU A 82 -38.04 -13.24 -20.36
C GLU A 82 -36.93 -12.81 -21.35
N GLU A 83 -37.10 -13.13 -22.64
CA GLU A 83 -36.14 -12.74 -23.68
C GLU A 83 -36.05 -11.21 -23.85
N SER A 84 -34.82 -10.70 -23.92
CA SER A 84 -34.52 -9.28 -24.12
C SER A 84 -35.15 -8.74 -25.42
N GLY A 85 -35.96 -7.69 -25.29
CA GLY A 85 -36.63 -7.03 -26.44
C GLY A 85 -38.01 -7.60 -26.81
N SER A 86 -38.48 -8.65 -26.12
CA SER A 86 -39.79 -9.28 -26.36
C SER A 86 -40.94 -8.66 -25.54
N ILE A 87 -40.64 -7.75 -24.61
CA ILE A 87 -41.61 -7.17 -23.67
C ILE A 87 -42.31 -5.96 -24.33
N PRO A 88 -43.66 -5.93 -24.43
CA PRO A 88 -44.41 -4.77 -24.91
C PRO A 88 -44.08 -3.52 -24.10
N SER A 89 -44.40 -2.32 -24.62
CA SER A 89 -44.19 -1.03 -23.95
C SER A 89 -44.76 -1.01 -22.52
N ALA A 90 -43.94 -1.41 -21.55
CA ALA A 90 -44.26 -1.44 -20.14
C ALA A 90 -44.31 -0.01 -19.59
N PHE A 91 -45.19 0.25 -18.64
CA PHE A 91 -45.13 1.51 -17.89
C PHE A 91 -43.86 1.50 -17.04
N ASN A 92 -42.91 2.39 -17.35
CA ASN A 92 -41.63 2.46 -16.65
C ASN A 92 -41.69 3.39 -15.45
N ILE A 93 -41.33 2.88 -14.28
CA ILE A 93 -41.09 3.64 -13.07
C ILE A 93 -39.58 3.75 -12.88
N ASP A 94 -39.02 4.94 -13.08
CA ASP A 94 -37.63 5.23 -12.72
C ASP A 94 -37.58 5.76 -11.29
N ARG A 95 -37.08 4.94 -10.37
CA ARG A 95 -36.89 5.30 -8.95
C ARG A 95 -35.46 5.05 -8.52
N ARG A 96 -34.51 5.32 -9.42
CA ARG A 96 -33.08 5.32 -9.08
C ARG A 96 -32.79 6.45 -8.08
N SER A 97 -32.50 6.08 -6.86
CA SER A 97 -32.13 6.96 -5.76
C SER A 97 -30.62 7.17 -5.70
N SER A 98 -30.18 8.39 -5.37
CA SER A 98 -28.79 8.65 -4.93
C SER A 98 -28.57 8.24 -3.47
N ASP A 99 -29.63 8.02 -2.72
CA ASP A 99 -29.62 7.70 -1.30
C ASP A 99 -29.69 6.18 -1.14
N CYS A 100 -28.66 5.59 -0.52
CA CYS A 100 -28.47 4.15 -0.54
C CYS A 100 -29.24 3.41 0.58
N CYS A 101 -29.63 4.06 1.68
CA CYS A 101 -30.04 3.39 2.92
C CYS A 101 -31.34 3.95 3.55
N ARG A 102 -32.38 4.15 2.74
CA ARG A 102 -33.73 4.55 3.20
C ARG A 102 -34.83 3.75 2.52
N TYR A 103 -35.87 3.44 3.27
CA TYR A 103 -37.08 2.85 2.74
C TYR A 103 -37.92 3.93 2.04
N ASN A 104 -38.44 3.60 0.86
CA ASN A 104 -39.28 4.47 0.05
C ASN A 104 -40.62 3.77 -0.23
N ALA A 105 -41.64 4.13 0.54
CA ALA A 105 -42.98 3.57 0.43
C ALA A 105 -43.61 3.80 -0.96
N ASP A 106 -43.28 4.92 -1.62
CA ASP A 106 -43.83 5.27 -2.94
C ASP A 106 -43.56 4.18 -3.99
N ILE A 107 -42.44 3.45 -3.86
CA ILE A 107 -42.08 2.40 -4.82
C ILE A 107 -43.14 1.30 -4.78
N ILE A 108 -43.46 0.79 -3.59
CA ILE A 108 -44.47 -0.27 -3.42
C ILE A 108 -45.85 0.27 -3.76
N ASP A 109 -46.21 1.45 -3.26
CA ASP A 109 -47.53 2.05 -3.50
C ASP A 109 -47.79 2.31 -4.99
N SER A 110 -46.79 2.80 -5.72
CA SER A 110 -46.92 3.05 -7.17
C SER A 110 -47.10 1.76 -7.97
N ILE A 111 -46.38 0.70 -7.60
CA ILE A 111 -46.43 -0.60 -8.28
C ILE A 111 -47.72 -1.36 -7.94
N ALA A 112 -48.12 -1.34 -6.66
CA ALA A 112 -49.31 -2.02 -6.15
C ALA A 112 -50.61 -1.39 -6.66
N ASN A 113 -50.70 -0.06 -6.72
CA ASN A 113 -51.91 0.65 -7.14
C ASN A 113 -52.12 0.71 -8.67
N SER A 114 -51.08 0.43 -9.46
CA SER A 114 -51.16 0.48 -10.92
C SER A 114 -52.00 -0.67 -11.51
N LYS A 115 -52.99 -0.35 -12.35
CA LYS A 115 -53.81 -1.35 -13.05
C LYS A 115 -53.12 -1.97 -14.27
N VAL A 116 -51.91 -1.53 -14.61
CA VAL A 116 -51.16 -2.05 -15.77
C VAL A 116 -50.69 -3.48 -15.48
N SER A 117 -50.92 -4.39 -16.43
CA SER A 117 -50.55 -5.80 -16.33
C SER A 117 -49.05 -6.00 -16.23
N VAL A 118 -48.26 -5.32 -17.07
CA VAL A 118 -46.78 -5.37 -17.05
C VAL A 118 -46.21 -4.01 -16.67
N MET A 119 -45.48 -3.96 -15.55
CA MET A 119 -44.73 -2.76 -15.14
C MET A 119 -43.24 -3.01 -15.27
N SER A 120 -42.49 -1.98 -15.65
CA SER A 120 -41.03 -1.98 -15.59
C SER A 120 -40.59 -1.01 -14.49
N ALA A 121 -39.61 -1.42 -13.69
CA ALA A 121 -39.03 -0.58 -12.65
C ALA A 121 -37.50 -0.55 -12.78
N ASP A 122 -36.96 0.64 -12.97
CA ASP A 122 -35.53 0.91 -12.87
C ASP A 122 -35.22 1.26 -11.40
N LEU A 123 -34.60 0.31 -10.69
CA LEU A 123 -34.30 0.40 -9.26
C LEU A 123 -32.78 0.45 -9.04
N ASN A 124 -32.34 0.98 -7.91
CA ASN A 124 -30.95 0.91 -7.46
C ASN A 124 -30.83 0.89 -5.93
N TYR A 125 -29.75 0.27 -5.43
CA TYR A 125 -29.38 0.12 -4.02
C TYR A 125 -30.37 -0.64 -3.13
N LEU A 126 -31.59 -0.11 -2.92
CA LEU A 126 -32.65 -0.68 -2.08
C LEU A 126 -32.14 -1.23 -0.73
N GLN A 127 -31.21 -0.54 -0.06
CA GLN A 127 -30.54 -1.09 1.13
C GLN A 127 -31.35 -0.80 2.39
N SER A 128 -32.55 -1.37 2.45
CA SER A 128 -33.41 -1.33 3.64
C SER A 128 -34.07 -2.68 3.82
N TYR A 129 -33.98 -3.23 5.03
CA TYR A 129 -34.59 -4.53 5.33
C TYR A 129 -36.13 -4.48 5.32
N VAL A 130 -36.69 -3.26 5.39
CA VAL A 130 -38.13 -3.00 5.37
C VAL A 130 -38.76 -3.50 4.06
N TYR A 131 -38.04 -3.45 2.94
CA TYR A 131 -38.55 -3.95 1.64
C TYR A 131 -38.86 -5.44 1.61
N PHE A 132 -38.30 -6.23 2.53
CA PHE A 132 -38.43 -7.67 2.55
C PHE A 132 -38.79 -8.23 3.94
N LEU A 133 -39.48 -7.44 4.76
CA LEU A 133 -40.03 -7.90 6.05
C LEU A 133 -40.95 -9.12 5.91
N ASP A 134 -41.70 -9.19 4.80
CA ASP A 134 -42.64 -10.26 4.52
C ASP A 134 -41.97 -11.52 3.94
N LEU A 135 -40.65 -11.50 3.72
CA LEU A 135 -39.90 -12.68 3.32
C LEU A 135 -39.36 -13.39 4.58
N PRO A 136 -39.76 -14.66 4.82
CA PRO A 136 -39.18 -15.45 5.89
C PRO A 136 -37.66 -15.51 5.75
N ARG A 137 -36.94 -15.29 6.87
CA ARG A 137 -35.47 -15.39 6.88
C ARG A 137 -35.00 -16.77 6.41
N SER A 138 -35.75 -17.84 6.66
CA SER A 138 -35.49 -19.19 6.13
C SER A 138 -35.40 -19.24 4.61
N ASP A 139 -36.25 -18.48 3.92
CA ASP A 139 -36.31 -18.45 2.46
C ASP A 139 -35.12 -17.68 1.90
N ILE A 140 -34.70 -16.61 2.56
CA ILE A 140 -33.48 -15.87 2.21
C ILE A 140 -32.24 -16.76 2.43
N LEU A 141 -32.22 -17.52 3.52
CA LEU A 141 -31.14 -18.45 3.83
C LEU A 141 -31.05 -19.57 2.79
N SER A 142 -32.15 -20.22 2.43
CA SER A 142 -32.14 -21.32 1.45
C SER A 142 -31.65 -20.85 0.08
N ARG A 143 -32.04 -19.63 -0.33
CA ARG A 143 -31.58 -19.01 -1.58
C ARG A 143 -30.08 -18.67 -1.60
N LEU A 144 -29.47 -18.49 -0.42
CA LEU A 144 -28.04 -18.21 -0.23
C LEU A 144 -27.25 -19.46 0.21
N GLU A 145 -27.83 -20.66 0.08
CA GLU A 145 -27.10 -21.91 0.29
C GLU A 145 -26.03 -22.12 -0.78
N LEU A 146 -24.90 -22.65 -0.32
CA LEU A 146 -23.77 -22.96 -1.18
C LEU A 146 -24.00 -24.27 -1.94
N GLY A 147 -23.42 -24.37 -3.13
CA GLY A 147 -23.31 -25.65 -3.81
C GLY A 147 -22.35 -26.60 -3.09
N SER A 148 -22.45 -27.90 -3.39
CA SER A 148 -21.62 -28.95 -2.77
C SER A 148 -20.11 -28.73 -2.92
N ARG A 149 -19.69 -28.01 -3.97
CA ARG A 149 -18.29 -27.63 -4.20
C ARG A 149 -17.83 -26.55 -3.21
N GLU A 150 -18.63 -25.53 -2.97
CA GLU A 150 -18.32 -24.44 -2.07
C GLU A 150 -18.45 -24.88 -0.60
N GLU A 151 -19.40 -25.76 -0.29
CA GLU A 151 -19.49 -26.42 1.03
C GLU A 151 -18.22 -27.21 1.35
N SER A 152 -17.71 -28.01 0.42
CA SER A 152 -16.47 -28.76 0.63
C SER A 152 -15.22 -27.87 0.72
N LEU A 153 -15.28 -26.62 0.23
CA LEU A 153 -14.26 -25.60 0.48
C LEU A 153 -14.38 -25.00 1.88
N VAL A 154 -15.59 -24.66 2.33
CA VAL A 154 -15.85 -24.22 3.71
C VAL A 154 -15.37 -25.30 4.69
N GLU A 155 -15.76 -26.55 4.47
CA GLU A 155 -15.35 -27.67 5.31
C GLU A 155 -13.84 -27.88 5.31
N ARG A 156 -13.14 -27.66 4.18
CA ARG A 156 -11.68 -27.73 4.12
C ARG A 156 -11.00 -26.62 4.93
N GLU A 157 -11.50 -25.40 4.83
CA GLU A 157 -10.94 -24.27 5.58
C GLU A 157 -11.19 -24.44 7.07
N ILE A 158 -12.37 -24.90 7.45
CA ILE A 158 -12.76 -25.16 8.83
C ILE A 158 -12.12 -26.43 9.40
N SER A 159 -11.84 -27.44 8.59
CA SER A 159 -11.11 -28.65 9.04
C SER A 159 -9.62 -28.40 9.26
N LYS A 160 -9.02 -27.34 8.67
CA LYS A 160 -7.74 -26.80 9.13
C LYS A 160 -7.88 -26.11 10.50
N MET A 161 -9.05 -25.57 10.79
CA MET A 161 -9.44 -25.02 12.10
C MET A 161 -10.03 -26.10 13.03
N LYS A 162 -9.41 -27.29 13.11
CA LYS A 162 -9.71 -28.35 14.12
C LYS A 162 -9.72 -27.85 15.59
N ALA A 163 -9.33 -26.60 15.83
CA ALA A 163 -9.46 -25.89 17.10
C ALA A 163 -10.88 -25.33 17.39
N LEU A 164 -11.78 -25.23 16.40
CA LEU A 164 -13.15 -24.72 16.61
C LEU A 164 -14.01 -25.66 17.47
N SER A 165 -13.76 -26.97 17.40
CA SER A 165 -14.53 -28.00 18.12
C SER A 165 -14.35 -27.99 19.64
N GLY A 166 -13.51 -27.11 20.19
CA GLY A 166 -13.36 -26.88 21.63
C GLY A 166 -14.09 -25.65 22.17
N TYR A 167 -14.69 -24.83 21.31
CA TYR A 167 -15.38 -23.60 21.69
C TYR A 167 -16.89 -23.73 21.47
N GLU A 168 -17.66 -23.33 22.45
CA GLU A 168 -19.12 -23.40 22.43
C GLU A 168 -19.75 -22.17 21.77
N GLN A 169 -19.04 -21.04 21.78
CA GLN A 169 -19.50 -19.77 21.22
C GLN A 169 -18.44 -19.15 20.30
N ILE A 170 -18.88 -18.60 19.16
CA ILE A 170 -17.99 -17.88 18.23
C ILE A 170 -18.49 -16.45 18.05
N LEU A 171 -17.64 -15.50 18.46
CA LEU A 171 -17.78 -14.07 18.21
C LEU A 171 -17.11 -13.70 16.90
N CYS A 172 -17.90 -13.39 15.89
CA CYS A 172 -17.40 -12.97 14.60
C CYS A 172 -17.35 -11.45 14.48
N VAL A 173 -16.17 -10.92 14.24
CA VAL A 173 -15.95 -9.48 14.16
C VAL A 173 -15.69 -9.12 12.71
N HIS A 174 -16.66 -8.42 12.11
CA HIS A 174 -16.55 -7.92 10.74
C HIS A 174 -15.81 -6.59 10.71
N SER A 175 -14.84 -6.48 9.82
CA SER A 175 -14.11 -5.25 9.54
C SER A 175 -14.11 -4.90 8.04
N ARG A 176 -14.21 -3.61 7.75
CA ARG A 176 -14.14 -3.05 6.39
C ARG A 176 -13.29 -1.79 6.42
N ARG A 177 -12.21 -1.76 5.65
CA ARG A 177 -11.29 -0.61 5.60
C ARG A 177 -10.96 -0.15 4.19
N SER A 178 -10.68 -1.06 3.25
CA SER A 178 -9.98 -0.75 1.99
C SER A 178 -10.53 0.48 1.24
N ASP A 179 -11.72 0.36 0.67
CA ASP A 179 -12.43 1.43 -0.03
C ASP A 179 -12.99 2.51 0.91
N PHE A 180 -13.29 2.15 2.16
CA PHE A 180 -13.84 3.09 3.14
C PHE A 180 -12.81 4.15 3.58
N LEU A 181 -11.52 3.83 3.53
CA LEU A 181 -10.43 4.78 3.79
C LEU A 181 -10.29 5.84 2.69
N THR A 182 -10.78 5.59 1.48
CA THR A 182 -10.59 6.50 0.33
C THR A 182 -11.84 7.29 -0.05
N THR A 183 -13.04 6.78 0.25
CA THR A 183 -14.30 7.44 -0.14
C THR A 183 -14.74 8.56 0.81
N GLY A 184 -14.36 8.50 2.09
CA GLY A 184 -14.65 9.53 3.09
C GLY A 184 -16.14 9.73 3.47
N VAL A 185 -17.03 8.88 2.94
CA VAL A 185 -18.48 8.90 3.25
C VAL A 185 -18.85 7.84 4.28
N GLN A 186 -18.30 6.63 4.15
CA GLN A 186 -18.51 5.55 5.10
C GLN A 186 -17.48 5.60 6.24
N LEU A 187 -17.85 5.09 7.42
CA LEU A 187 -16.95 4.95 8.57
C LEU A 187 -16.13 3.66 8.44
N PRO A 188 -14.80 3.71 8.20
CA PRO A 188 -13.95 2.52 8.22
C PRO A 188 -13.83 1.94 9.63
N SER A 189 -13.55 0.64 9.74
CA SER A 189 -13.27 -0.01 11.01
C SER A 189 -12.05 0.60 11.70
N SER A 190 -12.20 1.12 12.92
CA SER A 190 -11.09 1.64 13.74
C SER A 190 -10.54 0.59 14.72
N SER A 191 -9.25 0.69 15.05
CA SER A 191 -8.61 -0.25 15.99
C SER A 191 -9.19 -0.09 17.40
N GLN A 192 -9.35 1.15 17.86
CA GLN A 192 -9.88 1.45 19.18
C GLN A 192 -11.28 0.86 19.39
N PHE A 193 -12.20 1.12 18.45
CA PHE A 193 -13.56 0.59 18.55
C PHE A 193 -13.55 -0.95 18.48
N LEU A 194 -12.82 -1.54 17.53
CA LEU A 194 -12.77 -2.98 17.36
C LEU A 194 -12.29 -3.66 18.64
N LEU A 195 -11.16 -3.23 19.20
CA LEU A 195 -10.58 -3.86 20.39
C LEU A 195 -11.50 -3.70 21.60
N ASN A 196 -12.01 -2.50 21.86
CA ASN A 196 -12.88 -2.24 23.02
C ASN A 196 -14.20 -3.01 22.93
N ALA A 197 -14.89 -2.95 21.79
CA ALA A 197 -16.15 -3.63 21.60
C ALA A 197 -15.98 -5.16 21.61
N THR A 198 -14.91 -5.67 21.00
CA THR A 198 -14.61 -7.11 21.03
C THR A 198 -14.32 -7.57 22.45
N ASN A 199 -13.53 -6.81 23.21
CA ASN A 199 -13.24 -7.13 24.61
C ASN A 199 -14.49 -7.12 25.49
N ALA A 200 -15.36 -6.12 25.34
CA ALA A 200 -16.61 -6.03 26.08
C ALA A 200 -17.55 -7.22 25.79
N LEU A 201 -17.74 -7.55 24.51
CA LEU A 201 -18.60 -8.67 24.10
C LEU A 201 -18.01 -10.03 24.52
N TYR A 202 -16.70 -10.20 24.41
CA TYR A 202 -16.02 -11.43 24.82
C TYR A 202 -16.09 -11.68 26.34
N GLN A 203 -16.11 -10.61 27.15
CA GLN A 203 -16.32 -10.69 28.61
C GLN A 203 -17.79 -11.00 28.97
N GLN A 204 -18.73 -10.50 28.17
CA GLN A 204 -20.15 -10.80 28.37
C GLN A 204 -20.49 -12.25 28.01
N GLN A 205 -19.75 -12.83 27.06
CA GLN A 205 -19.81 -14.25 26.72
C GLN A 205 -18.98 -15.08 27.72
N ASN A 206 -19.19 -16.40 27.75
CA ASN A 206 -18.35 -17.29 28.54
C ASN A 206 -16.94 -17.32 27.92
N SER A 207 -16.06 -16.44 28.39
CA SER A 207 -14.74 -16.22 27.80
C SER A 207 -13.93 -17.51 27.65
N ASN A 208 -14.06 -18.46 28.58
CA ASN A 208 -13.34 -19.74 28.55
C ASN A 208 -13.82 -20.70 27.45
N SER A 209 -15.03 -20.53 26.90
CA SER A 209 -15.57 -21.33 25.79
C SER A 209 -15.87 -20.52 24.54
N SER A 210 -15.37 -19.27 24.46
CA SER A 210 -15.62 -18.37 23.34
C SER A 210 -14.39 -18.20 22.44
N LEU A 211 -14.59 -18.16 21.12
CA LEU A 211 -13.56 -17.87 20.12
C LEU A 211 -13.87 -16.57 19.38
N ILE A 212 -12.84 -15.78 19.11
CA ILE A 212 -12.95 -14.59 18.26
C ILE A 212 -12.52 -14.93 16.83
N LEU A 213 -13.41 -14.70 15.86
CA LEU A 213 -13.13 -14.86 14.43
C LEU A 213 -13.18 -13.50 13.72
N LEU A 214 -12.04 -13.01 13.25
CA LEU A 214 -11.96 -11.76 12.49
C LEU A 214 -12.22 -12.03 11.00
N ILE A 215 -13.19 -11.33 10.42
CA ILE A 215 -13.59 -11.43 9.00
C ILE A 215 -13.55 -10.03 8.37
N GLY A 216 -12.86 -9.86 7.24
CA GLY A 216 -12.65 -8.52 6.69
C GLY A 216 -11.78 -8.47 5.44
N ASP A 217 -11.64 -7.27 4.88
CA ASP A 217 -10.94 -6.99 3.61
C ASP A 217 -9.47 -6.65 3.76
N ASP A 218 -9.07 -6.13 4.91
CA ASP A 218 -7.67 -5.78 5.22
C ASP A 218 -7.04 -6.81 6.16
N ILE A 219 -6.58 -7.93 5.58
CA ILE A 219 -5.97 -9.04 6.34
C ILE A 219 -4.74 -8.59 7.12
N LYS A 220 -3.94 -7.65 6.60
CA LYS A 220 -2.75 -7.16 7.30
C LYS A 220 -3.17 -6.44 8.58
N TRP A 221 -4.13 -5.53 8.48
CA TRP A 221 -4.66 -4.81 9.63
C TRP A 221 -5.37 -5.73 10.63
N GLN A 222 -6.13 -6.73 10.14
CA GLN A 222 -6.79 -7.70 11.01
C GLN A 222 -5.82 -8.57 11.80
N ASN A 223 -4.71 -8.99 11.19
CA ASN A 223 -3.66 -9.71 11.92
C ASN A 223 -3.09 -8.85 13.04
N THR A 224 -2.83 -7.56 12.81
CA THR A 224 -2.38 -6.65 13.87
C THR A 224 -3.38 -6.56 15.03
N GLN A 225 -4.70 -6.51 14.75
CA GLN A 225 -5.70 -6.49 15.82
C GLN A 225 -5.80 -7.84 16.54
N ALA A 226 -5.68 -8.94 15.79
CA ALA A 226 -5.69 -10.28 16.36
C ALA A 226 -4.49 -10.50 17.29
N ASP A 227 -3.31 -9.97 16.95
CA ASP A 227 -2.13 -10.06 17.78
C ASP A 227 -2.33 -9.34 19.11
N SER A 228 -2.91 -8.13 19.10
CA SER A 228 -3.27 -7.43 20.35
C SER A 228 -4.29 -8.20 21.21
N LEU A 229 -5.29 -8.82 20.60
CA LEU A 229 -6.25 -9.64 21.35
C LEU A 229 -5.63 -10.94 21.89
N ARG A 230 -4.67 -11.53 21.16
CA ARG A 230 -3.90 -12.71 21.61
C ARG A 230 -2.93 -12.37 22.73
N GLU A 231 -2.32 -11.19 22.72
CA GLU A 231 -1.50 -10.67 23.82
C GLU A 231 -2.31 -10.61 25.12
N ASP A 232 -3.60 -10.28 25.05
CA ASP A 232 -4.54 -10.33 26.17
C ASP A 232 -5.03 -11.76 26.53
N GLY A 233 -4.42 -12.80 25.95
CA GLY A 233 -4.77 -14.21 26.20
C GLY A 233 -6.05 -14.69 25.50
N LYS A 234 -6.62 -13.93 24.56
CA LYS A 234 -7.87 -14.31 23.88
C LYS A 234 -7.59 -15.24 22.69
N PRO A 235 -8.41 -16.28 22.48
CA PRO A 235 -8.29 -17.15 21.32
C PRO A 235 -8.85 -16.42 20.09
N VAL A 236 -7.96 -15.97 19.21
CA VAL A 236 -8.34 -15.19 18.01
C VAL A 236 -7.82 -15.83 16.73
N PHE A 237 -8.72 -15.98 15.76
CA PHE A 237 -8.41 -16.45 14.42
C PHE A 237 -8.76 -15.38 13.37
N VAL A 238 -7.88 -15.22 12.38
CA VAL A 238 -8.13 -14.34 11.22
C VAL A 238 -8.42 -15.22 10.03
N LEU A 239 -9.57 -15.03 9.39
CA LEU A 239 -9.99 -15.86 8.29
C LEU A 239 -9.09 -15.62 7.05
N PRO A 240 -8.41 -16.65 6.49
CA PRO A 240 -7.47 -16.47 5.39
C PRO A 240 -8.16 -16.18 4.05
N ARG A 241 -7.55 -15.35 3.20
CA ARG A 241 -8.02 -15.06 1.82
C ARG A 241 -7.48 -16.09 0.83
N LEU A 242 -8.30 -17.06 0.39
CA LEU A 242 -7.93 -18.01 -0.67
C LEU A 242 -8.00 -17.37 -2.07
N LYS A 243 -6.88 -17.32 -2.81
CA LYS A 243 -6.81 -16.79 -4.19
C LYS A 243 -7.60 -17.57 -5.25
N SER A 244 -8.10 -18.77 -4.92
CA SER A 244 -8.87 -19.64 -5.83
C SER A 244 -10.29 -19.95 -5.36
N ALA A 245 -10.72 -19.37 -4.23
CA ALA A 245 -11.98 -19.71 -3.56
C ALA A 245 -12.56 -18.59 -2.68
N SER A 246 -12.02 -17.35 -2.70
CA SER A 246 -12.60 -16.23 -1.95
C SER A 246 -13.87 -15.69 -2.62
N SER A 247 -14.93 -16.49 -2.70
CA SER A 247 -16.25 -15.90 -2.89
C SER A 247 -16.64 -15.27 -1.56
N ALA A 248 -17.12 -14.03 -1.60
CA ALA A 248 -17.76 -13.37 -0.47
C ALA A 248 -18.84 -14.25 0.22
N VAL A 249 -19.39 -15.23 -0.51
CA VAL A 249 -20.40 -16.17 -0.05
C VAL A 249 -19.82 -17.24 0.90
N VAL A 250 -18.53 -17.57 0.80
CA VAL A 250 -17.85 -18.45 1.78
C VAL A 250 -17.89 -17.83 3.18
N ASP A 251 -17.55 -16.54 3.29
CA ASP A 251 -17.55 -15.79 4.56
C ASP A 251 -18.97 -15.72 5.15
N TRP A 252 -19.98 -15.49 4.31
CA TRP A 252 -21.40 -15.52 4.73
C TRP A 252 -21.84 -16.90 5.23
N HIS A 253 -21.40 -17.97 4.56
CA HIS A 253 -21.75 -19.32 4.97
C HIS A 253 -21.06 -19.72 6.28
N ILE A 254 -19.80 -19.31 6.48
CA ILE A 254 -19.13 -19.43 7.78
C ILE A 254 -19.95 -18.71 8.85
N SER A 255 -20.42 -17.50 8.55
CA SER A 255 -21.22 -16.76 9.52
C SER A 255 -22.53 -17.45 9.87
N ARG A 256 -23.23 -17.94 8.86
CA ARG A 256 -24.47 -18.70 9.00
C ARG A 256 -24.33 -19.97 9.83
N LYS A 257 -23.23 -20.70 9.68
CA LYS A 257 -23.05 -22.00 10.32
C LYS A 257 -22.39 -21.90 11.70
N TYR A 258 -21.61 -20.86 11.97
CA TYR A 258 -20.74 -20.81 13.13
C TYR A 258 -20.87 -19.56 14.01
N CYS A 259 -21.20 -18.38 13.47
CA CYS A 259 -21.17 -17.15 14.27
C CYS A 259 -22.41 -17.03 15.18
N ASP A 260 -22.21 -17.24 16.48
CA ASP A 260 -23.26 -17.08 17.50
C ASP A 260 -23.50 -15.60 17.82
N THR A 261 -22.46 -14.78 17.73
CA THR A 261 -22.53 -13.32 17.85
C THR A 261 -21.75 -12.66 16.72
N VAL A 262 -22.26 -11.56 16.19
CA VAL A 262 -21.59 -10.76 15.16
C VAL A 262 -21.41 -9.32 15.63
N LEU A 263 -20.19 -8.80 15.49
CA LEU A 263 -19.86 -7.39 15.71
C LEU A 263 -19.52 -6.72 14.37
N LEU A 264 -20.31 -5.72 13.98
CA LEU A 264 -20.09 -4.89 12.81
C LEU A 264 -19.33 -3.61 13.19
N THR A 265 -18.01 -3.60 12.97
CA THR A 265 -17.17 -2.43 13.28
C THR A 265 -17.25 -1.33 12.22
N ALA A 266 -17.62 -1.68 10.98
CA ALA A 266 -17.93 -0.77 9.88
C ALA A 266 -19.39 -0.98 9.43
N SER A 267 -20.32 -0.33 10.12
CA SER A 267 -21.75 -0.71 10.08
C SER A 267 -22.48 -0.38 8.78
N SER A 268 -21.94 0.52 7.96
CA SER A 268 -22.47 0.82 6.62
C SER A 268 -21.99 -0.16 5.54
N SER A 269 -21.18 -1.16 5.90
CA SER A 269 -20.77 -2.21 4.97
C SER A 269 -21.94 -3.14 4.64
N THR A 270 -22.45 -3.10 3.41
CA THR A 270 -23.53 -4.00 2.97
C THR A 270 -23.11 -5.47 2.96
N PHE A 271 -21.84 -5.76 2.68
CA PHE A 271 -21.29 -7.12 2.84
C PHE A 271 -21.32 -7.57 4.31
N GLY A 272 -20.91 -6.69 5.24
CA GLY A 272 -20.98 -6.93 6.67
C GLY A 272 -22.41 -7.09 7.17
N TRP A 273 -23.33 -6.28 6.64
CA TRP A 273 -24.75 -6.38 6.96
C TRP A 273 -25.31 -7.76 6.62
N TRP A 274 -25.03 -8.28 5.41
CA TRP A 274 -25.44 -9.64 5.04
C TRP A 274 -24.76 -10.71 5.90
N LEU A 275 -23.47 -10.52 6.24
CA LEU A 275 -22.78 -11.42 7.16
C LEU A 275 -23.50 -11.51 8.52
N ALA A 276 -23.89 -10.37 9.09
CA ALA A 276 -24.66 -10.33 10.34
C ALA A 276 -26.07 -10.91 10.20
N TYR A 277 -26.79 -10.54 9.15
CA TYR A 277 -28.16 -11.02 8.91
C TYR A 277 -28.22 -12.53 8.75
N LEU A 278 -27.21 -13.14 8.12
CA LEU A 278 -27.15 -14.58 7.88
C LEU A 278 -26.62 -15.38 9.09
N SER A 279 -26.06 -14.71 10.09
CA SER A 279 -25.40 -15.35 11.25
C SER A 279 -26.26 -16.40 11.98
N LYS A 280 -25.61 -17.42 12.54
CA LYS A 280 -26.26 -18.52 13.28
C LYS A 280 -27.08 -18.01 14.46
N GLY A 281 -26.44 -17.25 15.36
CA GLY A 281 -27.03 -16.91 16.65
C GLY A 281 -27.89 -15.65 16.66
N GLN A 282 -27.86 -14.84 15.59
CA GLN A 282 -28.63 -13.60 15.45
C GLN A 282 -28.42 -12.56 16.58
N ASN A 283 -27.37 -12.71 17.39
CA ASN A 283 -26.91 -11.70 18.33
C ASN A 283 -25.99 -10.73 17.59
N VAL A 284 -26.53 -9.61 17.11
CA VAL A 284 -25.79 -8.67 16.27
C VAL A 284 -25.60 -7.35 16.97
N TYR A 285 -24.35 -6.89 17.01
CA TYR A 285 -23.93 -5.61 17.52
C TYR A 285 -23.31 -4.78 16.40
N TYR A 286 -23.57 -3.47 16.38
CA TYR A 286 -23.01 -2.59 15.35
C TYR A 286 -22.51 -1.27 15.90
N ASN A 287 -21.43 -0.75 15.31
CA ASN A 287 -20.84 0.53 15.64
C ASN A 287 -21.73 1.73 15.25
N ALA A 288 -22.48 2.29 16.21
CA ALA A 288 -23.32 3.46 16.02
C ALA A 288 -22.55 4.76 15.75
N GLU A 289 -21.22 4.77 15.86
CA GLU A 289 -20.41 5.95 15.57
C GLU A 289 -20.45 6.36 14.09
N PHE A 290 -20.99 5.52 13.19
CA PHE A 290 -21.26 5.95 11.81
C PHE A 290 -22.17 7.19 11.77
N ALA A 291 -23.03 7.36 12.78
CA ALA A 291 -23.93 8.50 12.90
C ALA A 291 -23.18 9.82 13.15
N LYS A 292 -21.91 9.78 13.55
CA LYS A 292 -21.10 11.00 13.67
C LYS A 292 -20.82 11.65 12.30
N ASN A 293 -21.00 10.95 11.17
CA ASN A 293 -20.86 11.52 9.82
C ASN A 293 -22.18 12.14 9.30
N PRO A 294 -22.30 13.47 9.20
CA PRO A 294 -23.54 14.13 8.79
C PRO A 294 -23.92 13.87 7.33
N LYS A 295 -22.95 13.56 6.45
CA LYS A 295 -23.23 13.24 5.05
C LYS A 295 -23.91 11.89 4.92
N LEU A 296 -23.50 10.92 5.73
CA LEU A 296 -24.11 9.60 5.75
C LEU A 296 -25.54 9.68 6.30
N LEU A 297 -25.77 10.40 7.40
CA LEU A 297 -27.11 10.57 8.01
C LEU A 297 -28.15 11.22 7.08
N LYS A 298 -27.72 12.04 6.11
CA LYS A 298 -28.65 12.60 5.11
C LYS A 298 -29.28 11.54 4.21
N GLN A 299 -28.62 10.40 4.04
CA GLN A 299 -29.01 9.34 3.10
C GLN A 299 -29.30 8.00 3.80
N PHE A 300 -29.24 7.98 5.13
CA PHE A 300 -29.22 6.78 5.96
C PHE A 300 -30.20 6.93 7.12
N GLU A 301 -31.14 5.99 7.25
CA GLU A 301 -32.05 5.92 8.39
C GLU A 301 -31.78 4.62 9.19
N PRO A 302 -31.16 4.69 10.38
CA PRO A 302 -30.75 3.50 11.12
C PRO A 302 -31.89 2.52 11.41
N SER A 303 -33.08 3.02 11.75
CA SER A 303 -34.26 2.19 12.05
C SER A 303 -34.82 1.44 10.84
N GLN A 304 -34.45 1.85 9.62
CA GLN A 304 -34.85 1.22 8.37
C GLN A 304 -33.71 0.39 7.75
N PHE A 305 -32.47 0.62 8.16
CA PHE A 305 -31.31 -0.11 7.67
C PHE A 305 -30.97 -1.33 8.55
N PHE A 306 -30.95 -1.16 9.87
CA PHE A 306 -30.67 -2.24 10.82
C PHE A 306 -31.98 -2.82 11.36
N PRO A 307 -32.13 -4.17 11.38
CA PRO A 307 -33.22 -4.81 12.09
C PRO A 307 -33.32 -4.35 13.53
N SER A 308 -34.55 -4.16 14.03
CA SER A 308 -34.81 -3.65 15.38
C SER A 308 -34.27 -4.53 16.51
N SER A 309 -33.97 -5.80 16.23
CA SER A 309 -33.33 -6.72 17.17
C SER A 309 -31.81 -6.52 17.32
N TRP A 310 -31.19 -5.71 16.46
CA TRP A 310 -29.74 -5.49 16.50
C TRP A 310 -29.39 -4.38 17.48
N ILE A 311 -28.27 -4.56 18.19
CA ILE A 311 -27.87 -3.69 19.30
C ILE A 311 -26.80 -2.70 18.84
N SER A 312 -27.07 -1.41 19.05
CA SER A 312 -26.13 -0.33 18.74
C SER A 312 -25.06 -0.17 19.82
N LEU A 313 -23.78 -0.11 19.44
CA LEU A 313 -22.64 0.15 20.33
C LEU A 313 -21.99 1.48 20.01
N ASN A 314 -21.57 2.22 21.03
CA ASN A 314 -20.81 3.46 20.92
C ASN A 314 -19.79 3.55 22.06
N SER A 315 -18.86 4.51 21.96
CA SER A 315 -17.81 4.73 22.96
C SER A 315 -18.33 4.97 24.39
N SER A 316 -19.57 5.43 24.58
CA SER A 316 -20.15 5.71 25.90
C SER A 316 -20.96 4.55 26.51
N ASN A 317 -21.35 3.54 25.73
CA ASN A 317 -22.19 2.44 26.19
C ASN A 317 -21.45 1.11 26.41
N PHE A 318 -20.13 1.09 26.23
CA PHE A 318 -19.30 -0.06 26.58
C PHE A 318 -19.35 -0.40 28.07
N ASP A 319 -19.54 0.59 28.94
CA ASP A 319 -19.62 0.38 30.39
C ASP A 319 -21.00 -0.13 30.85
N THR A 320 -22.08 0.18 30.12
CA THR A 320 -23.41 -0.40 30.40
C THR A 320 -23.49 -1.90 30.09
N LEU A 321 -22.63 -2.42 29.19
CA LEU A 321 -22.50 -3.86 28.95
C LEU A 321 -21.87 -4.60 30.15
N LYS A 322 -21.12 -3.92 31.02
CA LYS A 322 -20.58 -4.50 32.27
C LYS A 322 -21.63 -4.65 33.38
N ILE A 323 -22.77 -3.97 33.27
CA ILE A 323 -23.81 -3.86 34.33
C ILE A 323 -25.02 -4.75 34.02
N GLY A 324 -25.08 -5.41 32.86
CA GLY A 324 -26.17 -6.28 32.42
C GLY A 324 -26.23 -7.64 33.14
N MET A 325 -26.11 -7.67 34.47
CA MET A 325 -26.56 -8.78 35.30
C MET A 325 -27.60 -8.23 36.29
N ALA A 326 -28.80 -8.82 36.22
CA ALA A 326 -29.99 -8.60 37.04
C ALA A 326 -31.04 -7.61 36.48
N THR A 327 -32.10 -8.22 35.93
CA THR A 327 -33.54 -7.99 36.19
C THR A 327 -34.42 -7.88 34.94
N ASP A 328 -35.57 -8.56 35.07
CA ASP A 328 -36.70 -8.69 34.15
C ASP A 328 -37.29 -7.35 33.67
N PRO A 329 -38.02 -7.34 32.52
CA PRO A 329 -38.55 -6.15 31.90
C PRO A 329 -39.96 -5.81 32.43
N LEU A 330 -40.05 -4.95 33.44
CA LEU A 330 -41.29 -4.23 33.78
C LEU A 330 -40.94 -2.88 34.41
N GLY A 331 -41.31 -1.77 33.74
CA GLY A 331 -41.30 -0.46 34.38
C GLY A 331 -40.89 0.69 33.48
N ASP A 332 -41.77 1.04 32.55
CA ASP A 332 -41.83 2.37 31.96
C ASP A 332 -42.23 3.40 33.04
N TYR A 333 -41.84 4.67 32.86
CA TYR A 333 -42.15 5.86 33.70
C TYR A 333 -41.45 6.03 35.06
N ALA A 334 -40.35 6.81 35.08
CA ALA A 334 -40.21 8.04 35.88
C ALA A 334 -38.73 8.51 35.96
N ARG A 335 -38.42 9.67 35.37
CA ARG A 335 -37.84 10.84 36.05
C ARG A 335 -37.35 11.89 35.04
N GLN A 336 -38.25 12.83 34.77
CA GLN A 336 -37.85 14.23 34.62
C GLN A 336 -37.20 14.72 35.93
N SER A 337 -36.41 15.78 35.79
CA SER A 337 -35.82 16.65 36.83
C SER A 337 -34.56 16.16 37.55
N SER A 338 -33.40 16.60 37.04
CA SER A 338 -32.42 17.37 37.83
C SER A 338 -31.29 17.90 36.92
N TRP A 339 -31.54 19.07 36.32
CA TRP A 339 -30.48 20.03 36.04
C TRP A 339 -29.97 20.50 37.40
N PHE A 340 -28.71 20.20 37.77
CA PHE A 340 -27.86 20.91 38.76
C PHE A 340 -26.65 20.02 39.10
N LEU A 341 -25.55 20.17 38.35
CA LEU A 341 -24.16 19.98 38.79
C LEU A 341 -23.20 20.40 37.66
N PHE A 342 -23.47 21.59 37.11
CA PHE A 342 -22.42 22.48 36.62
C PHE A 342 -22.02 23.36 37.83
N ASP A 343 -20.72 23.61 37.99
CA ASP A 343 -20.05 24.38 39.08
C ASP A 343 -19.43 23.56 40.23
N ALA A 344 -18.28 22.91 39.96
CA ALA A 344 -17.30 22.57 41.01
C ALA A 344 -15.83 22.33 40.55
N ILE A 345 -15.43 22.67 39.31
CA ILE A 345 -14.02 22.55 38.86
C ILE A 345 -13.58 23.82 38.08
N LEU A 346 -13.99 24.99 38.58
CA LEU A 346 -13.54 26.29 38.06
C LEU A 346 -13.18 27.29 39.18
N MET A 347 -12.75 26.80 40.35
CA MET A 347 -12.45 27.61 41.54
C MET A 347 -11.20 27.14 42.30
N THR A 348 -10.15 26.72 41.58
CA THR A 348 -8.83 26.43 42.19
C THR A 348 -7.65 26.96 41.35
N ARG A 349 -7.83 28.11 40.69
CA ARG A 349 -6.74 28.78 39.95
C ARG A 349 -6.73 30.31 40.08
N ALA A 350 -7.21 30.86 41.19
CA ALA A 350 -7.22 32.32 41.42
C ALA A 350 -6.83 32.79 42.84
N MET A 351 -6.19 31.96 43.66
CA MET A 351 -5.55 32.40 44.89
C MET A 351 -4.30 31.57 45.14
N VAL A 352 -3.14 32.07 44.70
CA VAL A 352 -1.84 32.15 45.41
C VAL A 352 -0.87 32.83 44.43
N MET A 353 -0.98 34.15 44.36
CA MET A 353 0.16 35.04 44.13
C MET A 353 0.27 35.87 45.41
N ILE A 354 1.49 36.00 45.92
CA ILE A 354 1.94 36.66 47.17
C ILE A 354 2.16 35.68 48.33
N GLY A 355 3.45 35.43 48.63
CA GLY A 355 3.91 35.01 49.96
C GLY A 355 4.96 33.90 49.97
N ASN A 356 6.24 34.28 50.01
CA ASN A 356 7.39 33.42 50.30
C ASN A 356 7.17 32.52 51.54
N LEU A 357 7.56 31.24 51.43
CA LEU A 357 8.39 30.57 52.45
C LEU A 357 9.00 29.28 51.88
N ASP A 358 10.23 29.06 52.33
CA ASP A 358 11.25 28.19 51.81
C ASP A 358 10.99 26.69 51.94
N ASN A 359 11.73 25.93 51.12
CA ASN A 359 12.11 24.53 51.32
C ASN A 359 10.97 23.50 51.43
N ALA A 360 10.43 23.13 50.28
CA ALA A 360 10.04 21.74 50.05
C ALA A 360 10.73 21.26 48.77
N VAL A 361 11.85 20.56 48.95
CA VAL A 361 12.42 19.67 47.94
C VAL A 361 11.36 18.59 47.70
N LEU A 362 10.48 18.84 46.73
CA LEU A 362 9.65 17.81 46.13
C LEU A 362 10.50 17.16 45.05
N ASP A 363 11.02 15.99 45.39
CA ASP A 363 11.65 15.03 44.50
C ASP A 363 10.60 14.59 43.47
N TRP A 364 10.47 15.38 42.40
CA TRP A 364 9.76 14.97 41.20
C TRP A 364 10.68 14.00 40.49
N GLY A 365 10.50 12.71 40.79
CA GLY A 365 11.16 11.62 40.12
C GLY A 365 11.18 11.88 38.62
N ASN A 366 12.39 11.98 38.08
CA ASN A 366 12.70 12.12 36.67
C ASN A 366 11.81 11.22 35.81
N ILE A 367 10.74 11.75 35.23
CA ILE A 367 10.25 11.23 33.95
C ILE A 367 11.20 11.81 32.91
N SER A 368 12.41 11.27 32.88
CA SER A 368 13.12 11.14 31.62
C SER A 368 12.14 10.44 30.71
N LEU A 369 11.62 11.11 29.68
CA LEU A 369 11.21 10.42 28.46
C LEU A 369 12.36 9.45 28.20
N SER A 370 12.11 8.16 28.39
CA SER A 370 13.06 7.15 28.00
C SER A 370 13.08 7.26 26.49
N ILE A 371 13.95 8.14 25.97
CA ILE A 371 14.42 8.09 24.59
C ILE A 371 14.69 6.61 24.41
N PRO A 372 13.98 5.92 23.49
CA PRO A 372 14.17 4.50 23.30
C PRO A 372 15.67 4.23 23.22
N ARG A 373 16.15 3.06 23.61
CA ARG A 373 17.55 2.69 23.34
C ARG A 373 17.70 2.63 21.80
N ILE A 374 17.94 3.79 21.17
CA ILE A 374 17.81 4.07 19.73
C ILE A 374 18.99 3.47 18.93
N PHE A 375 19.96 2.86 19.59
CA PHE A 375 21.15 2.35 18.92
C PHE A 375 21.39 0.87 19.21
N ALA A 376 21.26 0.05 18.16
CA ALA A 376 22.34 -0.86 17.85
C ALA A 376 23.47 0.00 17.24
N HIS A 377 24.69 -0.11 17.75
CA HIS A 377 25.86 0.55 17.17
C HIS A 377 25.96 0.17 15.68
N ASN A 378 25.51 1.05 14.78
CA ASN A 378 25.72 0.88 13.35
C ASN A 378 27.04 1.58 13.02
N GLN A 379 28.10 0.79 12.86
CA GLN A 379 29.44 1.29 12.53
C GLN A 379 29.41 2.16 11.26
N SER A 380 28.63 1.78 10.26
CA SER A 380 28.43 2.53 9.01
C SER A 380 27.86 3.92 9.25
N LEU A 381 26.88 4.05 10.16
CA LEU A 381 26.33 5.36 10.51
C LEU A 381 27.40 6.23 11.18
N SER A 382 28.14 5.67 12.14
CA SER A 382 29.21 6.41 12.85
C SER A 382 30.29 6.92 11.90
N GLU A 383 30.73 6.09 10.95
CA GLU A 383 31.73 6.47 9.95
C GLU A 383 31.19 7.50 8.96
N THR A 384 29.95 7.33 8.49
CA THR A 384 29.32 8.27 7.53
C THR A 384 29.07 9.65 8.15
N CYS A 385 28.76 9.69 9.45
CA CYS A 385 28.34 10.90 10.15
C CYS A 385 29.47 11.65 10.88
N ALA A 386 30.73 11.22 10.73
CA ALA A 386 31.90 11.91 11.26
C ALA A 386 32.05 13.33 10.67
N GLU A 387 32.71 14.24 11.41
CA GLU A 387 32.87 15.65 10.98
C GLU A 387 33.69 15.81 9.69
N ASP A 388 34.61 14.89 9.42
CA ASP A 388 35.51 14.89 8.27
C ASP A 388 35.01 14.02 7.10
N SER A 389 33.78 13.48 7.17
CA SER A 389 33.25 12.55 6.18
C SER A 389 32.96 13.18 4.81
N GLY A 390 32.89 14.52 4.74
CA GLY A 390 32.50 15.26 3.54
C GLY A 390 31.02 15.12 3.16
N LEU A 391 30.20 14.57 4.06
CA LEU A 391 28.77 14.37 3.86
C LEU A 391 28.01 15.71 3.92
N GLU A 392 27.33 16.07 2.85
CA GLU A 392 26.53 17.30 2.75
C GLU A 392 25.04 17.06 3.05
N LEU A 393 24.53 15.86 2.72
CA LEU A 393 23.13 15.48 2.88
C LEU A 393 22.97 14.07 3.47
N LEU A 394 22.44 13.98 4.68
CA LEU A 394 21.93 12.73 5.25
C LEU A 394 20.48 12.50 4.81
N ILE A 395 20.15 11.32 4.28
CA ILE A 395 18.80 10.98 3.85
C ILE A 395 18.28 9.83 4.71
N LEU A 396 17.23 10.08 5.49
CA LEU A 396 16.62 9.11 6.40
C LEU A 396 15.20 8.77 5.90
N VAL A 397 15.06 7.56 5.37
CA VAL A 397 13.82 7.06 4.76
C VAL A 397 13.00 6.30 5.80
N LEU A 398 11.76 6.73 6.06
CA LEU A 398 10.85 5.94 6.90
C LEU A 398 10.43 4.65 6.17
N SER A 399 10.60 3.52 6.83
CA SER A 399 10.26 2.18 6.31
C SER A 399 9.68 1.30 7.41
N SER A 400 9.29 0.07 7.06
CA SER A 400 8.93 -1.01 7.99
C SER A 400 9.64 -2.32 7.64
N PRO A 401 9.77 -3.31 8.56
CA PRO A 401 10.48 -4.55 8.28
C PRO A 401 9.96 -5.26 7.02
N SER A 402 8.64 -5.30 6.89
CA SER A 402 7.92 -5.95 5.78
C SER A 402 8.09 -5.31 4.39
N ASN A 403 8.70 -4.12 4.29
CA ASN A 403 8.76 -3.33 3.05
C ASN A 403 10.06 -3.49 2.25
N ILE A 404 10.67 -4.67 2.23
CA ILE A 404 11.90 -4.95 1.47
C ILE A 404 11.78 -4.58 -0.02
N ASP A 405 10.64 -4.86 -0.66
CA ASP A 405 10.40 -4.51 -2.06
C ASP A 405 10.42 -2.99 -2.31
N ARG A 406 9.97 -2.19 -1.33
CA ARG A 406 10.01 -0.72 -1.43
C ARG A 406 11.42 -0.19 -1.27
N ARG A 407 12.17 -0.70 -0.29
CA ARG A 407 13.60 -0.36 -0.12
C ARG A 407 14.39 -0.71 -1.38
N ASN A 408 14.20 -1.89 -1.95
CA ASN A 408 14.82 -2.30 -3.20
C ASN A 408 14.41 -1.40 -4.38
N SER A 409 13.14 -0.96 -4.44
CA SER A 409 12.70 -0.01 -5.46
C SER A 409 13.44 1.32 -5.37
N ILE A 410 13.66 1.83 -4.15
CA ILE A 410 14.41 3.05 -3.90
C ILE A 410 15.88 2.89 -4.30
N ARG A 411 16.54 1.80 -3.85
CA ARG A 411 17.92 1.44 -4.22
C ARG A 411 18.12 1.30 -5.74
N GLN A 412 17.12 0.79 -6.45
CA GLN A 412 17.18 0.59 -7.90
C GLN A 412 16.83 1.85 -8.71
N THR A 413 16.25 2.87 -8.07
CA THR A 413 15.82 4.11 -8.74
C THR A 413 16.65 5.31 -8.30
N TRP A 414 16.10 6.15 -7.43
CA TRP A 414 16.69 7.45 -7.11
C TRP A 414 17.80 7.38 -6.05
N ALA A 415 17.89 6.28 -5.30
CA ALA A 415 19.00 6.00 -4.37
C ALA A 415 20.05 5.07 -4.98
N ASN A 416 20.18 5.03 -6.32
CA ASN A 416 21.14 4.18 -7.01
C ASN A 416 22.47 4.93 -7.24
N PRO A 417 23.60 4.48 -6.65
CA PRO A 417 24.92 5.09 -6.85
C PRO A 417 25.37 5.13 -8.31
N ASP A 418 25.00 4.16 -9.15
CA ASP A 418 25.35 4.18 -10.58
C ASP A 418 24.75 5.38 -11.33
N THR A 419 23.67 5.95 -10.79
CA THR A 419 22.93 7.04 -11.43
C THR A 419 22.97 8.35 -10.66
N SER A 420 23.45 8.36 -9.41
CA SER A 420 23.53 9.55 -8.55
C SER A 420 24.99 9.91 -8.29
N LYS A 421 25.41 11.11 -8.70
CA LYS A 421 26.79 11.60 -8.52
C LYS A 421 27.06 11.84 -7.02
N GLY A 422 26.11 12.44 -6.31
CA GLY A 422 26.21 12.71 -4.88
C GLY A 422 26.40 11.47 -4.03
N LEU A 423 25.76 10.34 -4.41
CA LEU A 423 25.98 9.06 -3.73
C LEU A 423 27.37 8.48 -4.04
N ARG A 424 27.85 8.54 -5.28
CA ARG A 424 29.19 8.05 -5.65
C ARG A 424 30.30 8.84 -4.97
N GLU A 425 30.15 10.16 -4.91
CA GLU A 425 31.11 11.07 -4.30
C GLU A 425 30.96 11.16 -2.78
N ARG A 426 30.07 10.35 -2.17
CA ARG A 426 29.79 10.31 -0.73
C ARG A 426 29.31 11.65 -0.14
N LYS A 427 28.87 12.59 -0.98
CA LYS A 427 28.22 13.84 -0.56
C LYS A 427 26.81 13.61 -0.01
N ALA A 428 26.17 12.50 -0.36
CA ALA A 428 24.92 12.06 0.23
C ALA A 428 24.97 10.59 0.64
N LYS A 429 24.19 10.22 1.67
CA LYS A 429 24.01 8.84 2.11
C LYS A 429 22.55 8.60 2.50
N VAL A 430 22.04 7.42 2.12
CA VAL A 430 20.67 6.99 2.42
C VAL A 430 20.72 5.92 3.50
N PHE A 431 19.88 6.06 4.53
CA PHE A 431 19.56 5.01 5.49
C PHE A 431 18.04 4.82 5.61
N PHE A 432 17.61 3.57 5.78
CA PHE A 432 16.22 3.22 6.07
C PHE A 432 16.01 3.10 7.58
N ILE A 433 15.09 3.88 8.13
CA ILE A 433 14.69 3.80 9.54
C ILE A 433 13.55 2.79 9.67
N VAL A 434 13.79 1.75 10.47
CA VAL A 434 12.87 0.61 10.64
C VAL A 434 12.58 0.37 12.13
N GLY A 435 11.32 0.13 12.49
CA GLY A 435 10.92 -0.18 13.87
C GLY A 435 11.07 -1.66 14.26
N ASN A 436 10.40 -2.06 15.34
CA ASN A 436 10.32 -3.41 15.92
C ASN A 436 11.63 -3.98 16.51
N GLY A 437 12.63 -3.12 16.77
CA GLY A 437 13.78 -3.45 17.63
C GLY A 437 14.44 -4.79 17.30
N LYS A 438 14.60 -5.64 18.32
CA LYS A 438 15.32 -6.93 18.18
C LYS A 438 14.67 -7.88 17.17
N GLN A 439 13.34 -7.94 17.12
CA GLN A 439 12.61 -8.82 16.21
C GLN A 439 12.92 -8.47 14.74
N ALA A 440 12.87 -7.18 14.39
CA ALA A 440 13.23 -6.74 13.05
C ALA A 440 14.68 -7.08 12.70
N LYS A 441 15.60 -6.96 13.67
CA LYS A 441 17.02 -7.29 13.45
C LYS A 441 17.22 -8.75 13.08
N GLU A 442 16.55 -9.67 13.77
CA GLU A 442 16.62 -11.11 13.50
C GLU A 442 15.99 -11.45 12.13
N GLU A 443 14.85 -10.86 11.79
CA GLU A 443 14.14 -11.09 10.52
C GLU A 443 14.88 -10.51 9.31
N MET A 444 15.62 -9.41 9.49
CA MET A 444 16.24 -8.63 8.41
C MET A 444 17.75 -8.83 8.28
N GLN A 445 18.34 -9.77 9.04
CA GLN A 445 19.79 -9.94 9.12
C GLN A 445 20.45 -10.06 7.74
N SER A 446 19.87 -10.86 6.83
CA SER A 446 20.40 -11.02 5.47
C SER A 446 20.38 -9.73 4.64
N GLU A 447 19.39 -8.86 4.84
CA GLU A 447 19.33 -7.57 4.14
C GLU A 447 20.34 -6.59 4.73
N ILE A 448 20.48 -6.58 6.05
CA ILE A 448 21.44 -5.75 6.77
C ILE A 448 22.87 -6.08 6.31
N ASP A 449 23.21 -7.37 6.26
CA ASP A 449 24.53 -7.85 5.87
C ASP A 449 24.89 -7.50 4.41
N VAL A 450 23.88 -7.40 3.54
CA VAL A 450 24.08 -7.11 2.11
C VAL A 450 24.17 -5.62 1.81
N HIS A 451 23.36 -4.79 2.48
CA HIS A 451 23.16 -3.40 2.07
C HIS A 451 23.75 -2.36 3.01
N ASP A 452 23.96 -2.68 4.28
CA ASP A 452 24.55 -1.77 5.28
C ASP A 452 23.95 -0.34 5.28
N ASP A 453 22.62 -0.28 5.07
CA ASP A 453 21.86 0.95 4.91
C ASP A 453 20.59 0.97 5.78
N ILE A 454 20.54 0.15 6.83
CA ILE A 454 19.37 -0.01 7.71
C ILE A 454 19.72 0.43 9.13
N ILE A 455 18.88 1.29 9.69
CA ILE A 455 18.92 1.70 11.09
C ILE A 455 17.66 1.19 11.76
N ILE A 456 17.84 0.28 12.72
CA ILE A 456 16.74 -0.30 13.49
C ILE A 456 16.59 0.47 14.79
N VAL A 457 15.38 0.96 15.03
CA VAL A 457 15.01 1.67 16.26
C VAL A 457 14.07 0.80 17.09
N ASP A 458 14.19 0.91 18.41
CA ASP A 458 13.36 0.18 19.38
C ASP A 458 11.98 0.86 19.54
N VAL A 459 11.24 0.92 18.45
CA VAL A 459 9.90 1.54 18.36
C VAL A 459 8.98 0.56 17.66
N LYS A 460 7.88 0.17 18.29
CA LYS A 460 6.86 -0.71 17.67
C LYS A 460 6.32 -0.04 16.39
N ASP A 461 6.43 -0.72 15.26
CA ASP A 461 6.18 -0.18 13.93
C ASP A 461 4.67 -0.11 13.63
N THR A 462 4.06 0.97 14.11
CA THR A 462 2.65 1.31 13.89
C THR A 462 2.55 2.75 13.41
N TYR A 463 1.43 3.11 12.77
CA TYR A 463 1.17 4.48 12.32
C TYR A 463 1.28 5.49 13.49
N MET A 464 0.66 5.16 14.63
CA MET A 464 0.65 6.00 15.84
C MET A 464 2.06 6.27 16.38
N ASN A 465 3.00 5.36 16.13
CA ASN A 465 4.37 5.45 16.60
C ASN A 465 5.34 6.03 15.57
N ILE A 466 4.85 6.51 14.42
CA ILE A 466 5.69 7.21 13.43
C ILE A 466 6.39 8.40 14.08
N VAL A 467 5.71 9.13 14.98
CA VAL A 467 6.29 10.24 15.75
C VAL A 467 7.60 9.86 16.43
N TYR A 468 7.70 8.67 17.03
CA TYR A 468 8.92 8.19 17.70
C TYR A 468 10.02 7.80 16.70
N LYS A 469 9.66 7.26 15.52
CA LYS A 469 10.62 7.02 14.43
C LYS A 469 11.18 8.35 13.91
N VAL A 470 10.35 9.37 13.77
CA VAL A 470 10.81 10.71 13.37
C VAL A 470 11.64 11.36 14.46
N PHE A 471 11.31 11.22 15.75
CA PHE A 471 12.19 11.66 16.82
C PHE A 471 13.58 11.02 16.74
N SER A 472 13.66 9.75 16.34
CA SER A 472 14.95 9.09 16.10
C SER A 472 15.72 9.71 14.93
N ILE A 473 15.02 10.10 13.85
CA ILE A 473 15.58 10.88 12.74
C ILE A 473 16.14 12.22 13.22
N ILE A 474 15.36 12.99 14.00
CA ILE A 474 15.80 14.29 14.53
C ILE A 474 17.01 14.10 15.46
N HIS A 475 17.00 13.06 16.30
CA HIS A 475 18.10 12.75 17.20
C HIS A 475 19.39 12.42 16.45
N ILE A 476 19.30 11.56 15.43
CA ILE A 476 20.45 11.24 14.56
C ILE A 476 20.96 12.51 13.88
N ALA A 477 20.07 13.32 13.31
CA ALA A 477 20.41 14.54 12.60
C ALA A 477 21.08 15.60 13.49
N GLY A 478 20.58 15.80 14.71
CA GLY A 478 21.05 16.86 15.60
C GLY A 478 22.27 16.49 16.43
N ILE A 479 22.35 15.23 16.87
CA ILE A 479 23.34 14.76 17.85
C ILE A 479 24.42 13.88 17.23
N HIS A 480 24.02 12.91 16.40
CA HIS A 480 24.93 11.87 15.92
C HIS A 480 25.51 12.12 14.53
N CYS A 481 25.02 13.12 13.80
CA CYS A 481 25.49 13.43 12.46
C CYS A 481 25.98 14.86 12.30
N ALA A 482 27.15 15.01 11.68
CA ALA A 482 27.73 16.30 11.35
C ALA A 482 27.19 16.90 10.03
N ALA A 483 26.44 16.12 9.24
CA ALA A 483 25.87 16.58 7.97
C ALA A 483 25.07 17.89 8.15
N PRO A 484 25.32 18.93 7.33
CA PRO A 484 24.66 20.22 7.49
C PRO A 484 23.15 20.15 7.20
N PHE A 485 22.74 19.23 6.32
CA PHE A 485 21.35 19.01 5.96
C PHE A 485 20.95 17.55 6.16
N THR A 486 19.72 17.35 6.67
CA THR A 486 19.08 16.04 6.75
C THR A 486 17.72 16.08 6.06
N LEU A 487 17.48 15.12 5.15
CA LEU A 487 16.19 14.87 4.53
C LEU A 487 15.47 13.76 5.29
N LYS A 488 14.30 14.06 5.86
CA LYS A 488 13.29 13.05 6.21
C LYS A 488 12.46 12.79 4.96
N VAL A 489 12.28 11.52 4.59
CA VAL A 489 11.48 11.16 3.41
C VAL A 489 10.71 9.85 3.62
N ASP A 490 9.51 9.77 3.06
CA ASP A 490 8.70 8.56 3.07
C ASP A 490 9.07 7.62 1.91
N GLU A 491 8.85 6.33 2.09
CA GLU A 491 9.17 5.29 1.10
C GLU A 491 8.35 5.33 -0.21
N ASP A 492 7.37 6.23 -0.34
CA ASP A 492 6.56 6.44 -1.55
C ASP A 492 6.88 7.76 -2.28
N VAL A 493 8.02 8.36 -1.95
CA VAL A 493 8.57 9.55 -2.59
C VAL A 493 9.69 9.20 -3.56
N VAL A 494 9.79 9.97 -4.65
CA VAL A 494 10.98 10.02 -5.51
C VAL A 494 11.70 11.34 -5.26
N PHE A 495 12.99 11.27 -4.94
CA PHE A 495 13.82 12.43 -4.62
C PHE A 495 15.06 12.52 -5.53
N HIS A 496 15.27 13.65 -6.19
CA HIS A 496 16.41 13.86 -7.09
C HIS A 496 17.62 14.43 -6.35
N ILE A 497 18.42 13.53 -5.75
CA ILE A 497 19.58 13.86 -4.91
C ILE A 497 20.50 14.91 -5.55
N ASP A 498 20.92 14.72 -6.80
CA ASP A 498 21.91 15.61 -7.41
C ASP A 498 21.39 17.03 -7.68
N ARG A 499 20.09 17.18 -7.98
CA ARG A 499 19.48 18.50 -8.16
C ARG A 499 19.42 19.26 -6.85
N PHE A 500 19.18 18.55 -5.75
CA PHE A 500 19.22 19.15 -4.44
C PHE A 500 20.65 19.59 -4.09
N LEU A 501 21.64 18.70 -4.27
CA LEU A 501 23.05 19.00 -3.97
C LEU A 501 23.60 20.18 -4.80
N GLU A 502 23.24 20.31 -6.08
CA GLU A 502 23.66 21.47 -6.89
C GLU A 502 23.19 22.81 -6.34
N ARG A 503 22.09 22.81 -5.59
CA ARG A 503 21.46 24.01 -5.04
C ARG A 503 21.79 24.23 -3.57
N ILE A 504 22.42 23.27 -2.92
CA ILE A 504 22.62 23.22 -1.48
C ILE A 504 23.38 24.45 -0.94
N HIS A 505 24.26 25.04 -1.76
CA HIS A 505 25.05 26.22 -1.41
C HIS A 505 24.48 27.55 -1.93
N THR A 506 23.48 27.53 -2.83
CA THR A 506 22.91 28.74 -3.45
C THR A 506 21.51 29.06 -2.96
N SER A 507 20.75 28.03 -2.59
CA SER A 507 19.33 28.14 -2.22
C SER A 507 19.05 27.82 -0.75
N PHE A 508 20.05 27.34 0.01
CA PHE A 508 19.89 26.87 1.39
C PHE A 508 20.99 27.39 2.30
N PHE A 509 20.69 27.59 3.58
CA PHE A 509 21.59 28.18 4.57
C PHE A 509 21.88 27.19 5.72
N PRO A 510 23.06 26.54 5.78
CA PRO A 510 23.33 25.44 6.71
C PRO A 510 23.40 25.87 8.19
N ASP A 511 23.81 27.11 8.47
CA ASP A 511 24.02 27.61 9.83
C ASP A 511 22.73 28.14 10.49
N ARG A 512 21.65 28.25 9.72
CA ARG A 512 20.35 28.70 10.22
C ARG A 512 19.55 27.53 10.78
N ALA A 513 18.57 27.83 11.62
CA ALA A 513 17.65 26.82 12.11
C ALA A 513 16.39 26.83 11.24
N ASP A 514 16.53 26.21 10.07
CA ASP A 514 15.50 26.22 9.03
C ASP A 514 15.06 24.80 8.62
N ILE A 515 13.79 24.68 8.23
CA ILE A 515 13.18 23.54 7.55
C ILE A 515 12.66 24.00 6.17
N TYR A 516 12.98 23.25 5.12
CA TYR A 516 12.63 23.51 3.73
C TYR A 516 11.65 22.44 3.24
N CYS A 517 10.44 22.84 2.84
CA CYS A 517 9.36 21.88 2.59
C CYS A 517 8.17 22.50 1.82
N HIS A 518 7.15 21.68 1.57
CA HIS A 518 5.81 22.18 1.27
C HIS A 518 5.12 22.61 2.56
N VAL A 519 4.98 23.93 2.78
CA VAL A 519 4.36 24.46 4.01
C VAL A 519 2.84 24.51 3.87
N TYR A 520 2.15 24.02 4.90
CA TYR A 520 0.73 24.21 5.12
C TYR A 520 0.46 25.42 6.00
N HIS A 521 -0.41 26.28 5.49
CA HIS A 521 -0.96 27.42 6.22
C HIS A 521 -2.42 27.15 6.56
N ASP A 522 -2.89 27.75 7.65
CA ASP A 522 -4.30 27.83 8.03
C ASP A 522 -5.01 26.46 7.98
N LYS A 523 -4.44 25.45 8.63
CA LYS A 523 -5.06 24.14 8.77
C LYS A 523 -5.66 23.94 10.15
N ALA A 524 -6.94 23.64 10.19
CA ALA A 524 -7.62 23.22 11.40
C ALA A 524 -7.32 21.74 11.72
N PRO A 525 -7.16 21.37 13.01
CA PRO A 525 -7.20 19.98 13.45
C PRO A 525 -8.47 19.29 12.98
N LEU A 526 -8.31 18.06 12.51
CA LEU A 526 -9.45 17.20 12.23
C LEU A 526 -10.05 16.77 13.56
N ARG A 527 -11.26 17.24 13.88
CA ARG A 527 -11.94 16.97 15.16
C ARG A 527 -12.85 15.75 15.14
N GLN A 528 -12.86 15.03 14.03
CA GLN A 528 -13.69 13.85 13.85
C GLN A 528 -12.83 12.60 14.06
N GLU A 529 -13.10 11.85 15.14
CA GLU A 529 -12.34 10.66 15.60
C GLU A 529 -12.08 9.59 14.52
N TRP A 530 -12.89 9.56 13.46
CA TRP A 530 -12.78 8.59 12.37
C TRP A 530 -11.85 9.02 11.23
N LEU A 531 -11.36 10.26 11.24
CA LEU A 531 -10.37 10.72 10.26
C LEU A 531 -8.98 10.25 10.68
N GLU A 532 -8.16 9.85 9.70
CA GLU A 532 -6.82 9.28 9.90
C GLU A 532 -5.88 10.18 10.73
N TRP A 533 -6.11 11.49 10.69
CA TRP A 533 -5.33 12.52 11.40
C TRP A 533 -6.16 13.26 12.45
N TYR A 534 -7.09 12.55 13.10
CA TYR A 534 -7.87 13.09 14.21
C TYR A 534 -6.96 13.60 15.34
N VAL A 535 -7.31 14.78 15.86
CA VAL A 535 -6.70 15.34 17.08
C VAL A 535 -7.81 15.89 17.97
N SER A 536 -7.90 15.37 19.18
CA SER A 536 -8.94 15.76 20.14
C SER A 536 -8.73 17.19 20.67
N PRO A 537 -9.79 17.88 21.13
CA PRO A 537 -9.66 19.18 21.78
C PRO A 537 -8.73 19.16 23.00
N GLU A 538 -8.65 18.02 23.70
CA GLU A 538 -7.76 17.80 24.84
C GLU A 538 -6.30 17.68 24.39
N GLN A 539 -6.03 16.98 23.28
CA GLN A 539 -4.68 16.85 22.70
C GLN A 539 -4.18 18.19 22.13
N TYR A 540 -5.07 18.97 21.51
CA TYR A 540 -4.73 20.30 21.02
C TYR A 540 -5.96 21.21 21.13
N PRO A 541 -5.97 22.23 22.00
CA PRO A 541 -7.13 23.11 22.17
C PRO A 541 -7.26 24.18 21.09
N GLY A 542 -6.20 24.44 20.31
CA GLY A 542 -6.18 25.49 19.29
C GLY A 542 -7.15 25.21 18.12
N GLU A 543 -7.72 26.27 17.56
CA GLU A 543 -8.61 26.16 16.39
C GLU A 543 -7.86 25.91 15.09
N MET A 544 -6.59 26.33 15.01
CA MET A 544 -5.73 26.23 13.84
C MET A 544 -4.33 25.80 14.28
N TYR A 545 -3.71 24.88 13.54
CA TYR A 545 -2.30 24.55 13.76
C TYR A 545 -1.39 25.72 13.36
N PRO A 546 -0.19 25.84 13.95
CA PRO A 546 0.86 26.67 13.38
C PRO A 546 1.27 26.14 12.00
N ASP A 547 1.95 26.97 11.22
CA ASP A 547 2.52 26.56 9.94
C ASP A 547 3.39 25.31 10.10
N PHE A 548 3.11 24.26 9.33
CA PHE A 548 3.85 23.00 9.39
C PHE A 548 4.17 22.47 7.99
N CYS A 549 5.18 21.61 7.90
CA CYS A 549 5.60 20.99 6.65
C CYS A 549 4.75 19.77 6.31
N ALA A 550 4.54 19.50 5.02
CA ALA A 550 3.93 18.24 4.60
C ALA A 550 4.82 17.03 4.95
N GLY A 551 4.24 16.05 5.64
CA GLY A 551 4.93 14.84 6.11
C GLY A 551 5.79 14.07 5.09
N PRO A 552 5.40 13.89 3.81
CA PRO A 552 6.13 12.99 2.91
C PRO A 552 7.62 13.30 2.71
N ALA A 553 8.01 14.57 2.71
CA ALA A 553 9.41 14.97 2.56
C ALA A 553 9.66 16.40 3.04
N TYR A 554 10.70 16.57 3.87
CA TYR A 554 11.20 17.87 4.28
C TYR A 554 12.69 17.80 4.63
N VAL A 555 13.42 18.87 4.33
CA VAL A 555 14.84 18.99 4.65
C VAL A 555 15.00 19.92 5.85
N MET A 556 15.76 19.48 6.84
CA MET A 556 16.13 20.30 7.99
C MET A 556 17.63 20.56 8.01
N THR A 557 17.99 21.74 8.47
CA THR A 557 19.37 22.03 8.89
C THR A 557 19.71 21.27 10.18
N ARG A 558 20.99 20.98 10.39
CA ARG A 558 21.46 20.38 11.65
C ARG A 558 21.06 21.23 12.86
N ARG A 559 21.13 22.56 12.74
CA ARG A 559 20.73 23.49 13.81
C ARG A 559 19.24 23.43 14.12
N ALA A 560 18.38 23.29 13.10
CA ALA A 560 16.95 23.05 13.31
C ALA A 560 16.71 21.75 14.08
N ALA A 561 17.35 20.65 13.69
CA ALA A 561 17.22 19.38 14.39
C ALA A 561 17.64 19.49 15.87
N GLN A 562 18.74 20.19 16.16
CA GLN A 562 19.18 20.44 17.54
C GLN A 562 18.18 21.27 18.35
N GLN A 563 17.63 22.34 17.76
CA GLN A 563 16.63 23.18 18.42
C GLN A 563 15.33 22.41 18.68
N ILE A 564 14.85 21.61 17.72
CA ILE A 564 13.69 20.74 17.89
C ILE A 564 13.96 19.76 19.04
N MET A 565 15.11 19.07 19.05
CA MET A 565 15.48 18.12 20.12
C MET A 565 15.43 18.74 21.51
N ASN A 566 15.95 19.95 21.66
CA ASN A 566 15.99 20.66 22.95
C ASN A 566 14.60 21.09 23.45
N ASN A 567 13.59 21.13 22.58
CA ASN A 567 12.23 21.56 22.91
C ASN A 567 11.20 20.41 22.95
N THR A 568 11.68 19.16 22.95
CA THR A 568 10.81 17.96 22.98
C THR A 568 10.18 17.65 24.35
N GLN A 569 10.62 18.32 25.42
CA GLN A 569 10.21 18.02 26.80
C GLN A 569 8.82 18.57 27.19
N LEU A 570 8.18 19.36 26.32
CA LEU A 570 7.04 20.22 26.71
C LEU A 570 5.72 19.97 25.96
N LEU A 571 5.58 18.92 25.15
CA LEU A 571 4.57 18.94 24.08
C LEU A 571 3.52 17.80 24.12
N PRO A 572 2.28 18.11 23.69
CA PRO A 572 1.10 17.27 23.87
C PRO A 572 1.12 15.96 23.07
N ASP A 573 0.33 14.99 23.52
CA ASP A 573 0.12 13.66 22.91
C ASP A 573 -0.60 13.77 21.54
N ILE A 574 0.07 14.33 20.53
CA ILE A 574 -0.43 14.44 19.15
C ILE A 574 0.31 13.42 18.28
N GLN A 575 -0.46 12.58 17.58
CA GLN A 575 0.07 11.47 16.79
C GLN A 575 0.33 11.82 15.32
N VAL A 576 -0.08 13.02 14.90
CA VAL A 576 0.20 13.58 13.56
C VAL A 576 1.60 14.18 13.61
N GLU A 577 2.58 13.45 13.09
CA GLU A 577 4.00 13.70 13.31
C GLU A 577 4.49 15.01 12.68
N ASP A 578 3.96 15.37 11.52
CA ASP A 578 4.38 16.55 10.78
C ASP A 578 3.84 17.83 11.45
N VAL A 579 2.59 17.81 11.91
CA VAL A 579 2.00 18.85 12.77
C VAL A 579 2.76 18.99 14.08
N LEU A 580 3.03 17.89 14.78
CA LEU A 580 3.74 17.95 16.06
C LEU A 580 5.15 18.51 15.85
N ILE A 581 5.97 17.88 15.01
CA ILE A 581 7.41 18.13 14.92
C ILE A 581 7.70 19.43 14.15
N THR A 582 7.13 19.59 12.96
CA THR A 582 7.46 20.72 12.07
C THR A 582 6.55 21.93 12.28
N GLY A 583 5.44 21.76 13.00
CA GLY A 583 4.57 22.83 13.46
C GLY A 583 4.85 23.20 14.91
N LEU A 584 4.30 22.44 15.87
CA LEU A 584 4.27 22.83 17.29
C LEU A 584 5.67 22.90 17.92
N ILE A 585 6.49 21.85 17.81
CA ILE A 585 7.84 21.84 18.39
C ILE A 585 8.71 22.88 17.71
N SER A 586 8.62 22.99 16.37
CA SER A 586 9.43 23.93 15.60
C SER A 586 9.07 25.39 15.88
N GLU A 587 7.79 25.70 16.07
CA GLU A 587 7.34 27.05 16.44
C GLU A 587 7.87 27.46 17.81
N GLU A 588 7.74 26.58 18.82
CA GLU A 588 8.30 26.81 20.17
C GLU A 588 9.84 26.93 20.14
N ALA A 589 10.49 26.11 19.31
CA ALA A 589 11.94 26.10 19.17
C ALA A 589 12.51 27.28 18.37
N GLY A 590 11.66 28.13 17.77
CA GLY A 590 12.07 29.24 16.92
C GLY A 590 12.69 28.79 15.59
N VAL A 591 12.29 27.63 15.06
CA VAL A 591 12.77 27.05 13.81
C VAL A 591 11.89 27.50 12.65
N ASN A 592 12.47 28.14 11.64
CA ASN A 592 11.72 28.68 10.50
C ASN A 592 11.32 27.60 9.50
N ARG A 593 10.15 27.74 8.87
CA ARG A 593 9.73 26.91 7.73
C ARG A 593 9.74 27.74 6.46
N PHE A 594 10.50 27.31 5.46
CA PHE A 594 10.57 27.97 4.17
C PHE A 594 9.73 27.22 3.13
N ALA A 595 8.90 27.99 2.45
CA ALA A 595 7.93 27.55 1.47
C ALA A 595 8.62 27.21 0.14
N TYR A 596 8.80 25.92 -0.14
CA TYR A 596 9.37 25.36 -1.36
C TYR A 596 8.37 24.40 -2.03
N GLN A 597 7.09 24.78 -2.09
CA GLN A 597 5.99 23.93 -2.58
C GLN A 597 6.22 23.39 -4.00
N GLN A 598 6.91 24.15 -4.86
CA GLN A 598 7.23 23.76 -6.24
C GLN A 598 8.33 22.68 -6.31
N MET A 599 9.17 22.58 -5.29
CA MET A 599 10.21 21.55 -5.20
C MET A 599 9.70 20.25 -4.57
N PHE A 600 8.69 20.34 -3.70
CA PHE A 600 8.09 19.23 -2.96
C PHE A 600 6.61 19.03 -3.35
N GLU A 601 6.39 18.39 -4.50
CA GLU A 601 5.04 18.18 -5.04
C GLU A 601 4.34 16.95 -4.45
N ARG A 602 3.03 17.07 -4.20
CA ARG A 602 2.20 15.98 -3.64
C ARG A 602 1.36 15.19 -4.65
N ASP A 603 1.27 15.64 -5.89
CA ASP A 603 0.45 14.98 -6.94
C ASP A 603 1.15 13.71 -7.49
N ASN A 604 0.40 12.64 -7.72
CA ASN A 604 0.90 11.37 -8.25
C ASN A 604 1.21 11.43 -9.77
N TYR A 605 0.86 12.53 -10.44
CA TYR A 605 1.13 12.74 -11.86
C TYR A 605 2.33 13.66 -12.11
N VAL A 606 3.37 13.14 -12.76
CA VAL A 606 4.48 13.96 -13.30
C VAL A 606 4.05 14.55 -14.64
N ARG A 607 3.83 15.87 -14.71
CA ARG A 607 3.61 16.58 -15.99
C ARG A 607 4.87 16.48 -16.85
N ARG A 608 4.71 16.33 -18.17
CA ARG A 608 5.81 16.13 -19.13
C ARG A 608 6.71 17.36 -19.35
N LYS A 609 6.28 18.56 -18.96
CA LYS A 609 7.12 19.75 -19.02
C LYS A 609 7.87 19.84 -17.71
N CYS A 610 9.19 19.73 -17.81
CA CYS A 610 10.12 20.11 -16.76
C CYS A 610 9.85 21.59 -16.48
N SER A 611 9.22 21.91 -15.35
CA SER A 611 9.11 23.30 -14.91
C SER A 611 10.51 23.79 -14.59
N THR A 612 10.92 24.91 -15.17
CA THR A 612 12.21 25.54 -14.91
C THR A 612 12.00 26.80 -14.10
N LEU A 613 12.90 27.04 -13.16
CA LEU A 613 13.03 28.35 -12.53
C LEU A 613 13.53 29.40 -13.55
N PRO A 614 13.46 30.70 -13.22
CA PRO A 614 13.97 31.77 -14.08
C PRO A 614 15.46 31.63 -14.49
N ASP A 615 16.23 30.85 -13.75
CA ASP A 615 17.64 30.53 -14.02
C ASP A 615 17.84 29.31 -14.94
N GLY A 616 16.75 28.69 -15.44
CA GLY A 616 16.78 27.52 -16.32
C GLY A 616 16.86 26.17 -15.59
N THR A 617 17.01 26.15 -14.27
CA THR A 617 17.14 24.89 -13.52
C THR A 617 15.78 24.19 -13.34
N PRO A 618 15.70 22.85 -13.43
CA PRO A 618 14.52 22.07 -13.12
C PRO A 618 14.06 22.29 -11.67
N GLU A 619 12.80 22.66 -11.54
CA GLU A 619 12.18 23.07 -10.29
C GLU A 619 11.83 21.87 -9.37
N LEU A 620 11.50 20.71 -9.96
CA LEU A 620 11.03 19.54 -9.21
C LEU A 620 12.20 18.70 -8.63
N ILE A 621 12.22 18.57 -7.29
CA ILE A 621 13.23 17.80 -6.54
C ILE A 621 12.60 16.55 -5.90
N ALA A 622 11.44 16.69 -5.24
CA ALA A 622 10.76 15.61 -4.54
C ALA A 622 9.31 15.48 -5.03
N LYS A 623 8.84 14.25 -5.18
CA LYS A 623 7.45 13.98 -5.54
C LYS A 623 6.89 12.76 -4.81
N HIS A 624 5.71 12.92 -4.22
CA HIS A 624 5.04 11.89 -3.43
C HIS A 624 3.98 11.11 -4.23
N GLY A 625 3.62 9.91 -3.74
CA GLY A 625 2.41 9.18 -4.13
C GLY A 625 2.65 7.89 -4.90
N PHE A 626 3.88 7.36 -4.88
CA PHE A 626 4.26 6.20 -5.69
C PHE A 626 4.19 4.89 -4.91
N LYS A 627 3.00 4.31 -4.83
CA LYS A 627 2.74 3.08 -4.05
C LYS A 627 3.40 1.80 -4.61
N THR A 628 4.04 1.86 -5.78
CA THR A 628 4.49 0.67 -6.53
C THR A 628 5.84 0.89 -7.20
N HIS A 629 6.67 -0.17 -7.31
CA HIS A 629 7.95 -0.11 -8.02
C HIS A 629 7.82 0.49 -9.42
N ALA A 630 6.88 0.01 -10.23
CA ALA A 630 6.71 0.49 -11.60
C ALA A 630 6.29 1.97 -11.66
N ALA A 631 5.50 2.44 -10.70
CA ALA A 631 5.11 3.85 -10.60
C ALA A 631 6.30 4.72 -10.21
N MET A 632 7.09 4.30 -9.21
CA MET A 632 8.31 4.96 -8.77
C MET A 632 9.35 5.01 -9.89
N GLU A 633 9.58 3.89 -10.58
CA GLU A 633 10.49 3.81 -11.72
C GLU A 633 10.01 4.71 -12.87
N THR A 634 8.70 4.73 -13.15
CA THR A 634 8.12 5.63 -14.15
C THR A 634 8.30 7.09 -13.77
N ALA A 635 8.13 7.44 -12.49
CA ALA A 635 8.32 8.79 -11.99
C ALA A 635 9.78 9.22 -12.05
N TRP A 636 10.71 8.38 -11.57
CA TRP A 636 12.15 8.58 -11.71
C TRP A 636 12.53 8.80 -13.17
N LYS A 637 12.01 7.96 -14.08
CA LYS A 637 12.22 8.08 -15.52
C LYS A 637 11.69 9.39 -16.14
N ARG A 638 10.76 10.07 -15.47
CA ARG A 638 10.18 11.34 -15.93
C ARG A 638 10.86 12.56 -15.32
N ILE A 639 11.30 12.46 -14.08
CA ILE A 639 11.98 13.57 -13.43
C ILE A 639 13.45 13.64 -13.85
N SER A 640 14.10 12.52 -14.20
CA SER A 640 15.50 12.48 -14.62
C SER A 640 15.65 12.44 -16.16
N CYS A 641 16.74 12.96 -16.72
CA CYS A 641 17.00 12.86 -18.15
C CYS A 641 17.52 11.46 -18.51
N MET A 642 16.66 10.66 -19.13
CA MET A 642 17.01 9.29 -19.53
C MET A 642 18.20 9.18 -20.48
N LYS A 643 18.46 10.21 -21.31
CA LYS A 643 19.63 10.21 -22.19
C LYS A 643 20.94 10.43 -21.43
N CYS A 644 20.94 11.18 -20.34
CA CYS A 644 22.12 11.33 -19.50
C CYS A 644 22.34 10.08 -18.63
N LEU A 645 21.27 9.54 -18.04
CA LEU A 645 21.35 8.35 -17.20
C LEU A 645 21.95 7.13 -17.94
N VAL A 646 21.61 6.93 -19.22
CA VAL A 646 22.20 5.81 -20.00
C VAL A 646 23.70 5.99 -20.31
N HIS A 647 24.24 7.18 -20.08
CA HIS A 647 25.68 7.47 -20.12
C HIS A 647 26.30 7.60 -18.72
N GLY A 648 25.59 7.21 -17.65
CA GLY A 648 26.09 7.29 -16.26
C GLY A 648 26.12 8.71 -15.68
N VAL A 649 25.54 9.68 -16.40
CA VAL A 649 25.49 11.09 -15.99
C VAL A 649 24.14 11.37 -15.34
N SER A 650 24.16 11.78 -14.07
CA SER A 650 22.98 12.36 -13.44
C SER A 650 22.73 13.74 -14.05
N SER A 651 21.50 13.98 -14.51
CA SER A 651 21.14 15.25 -15.16
C SER A 651 20.34 16.14 -14.24
N THR A 652 20.79 17.36 -14.10
CA THR A 652 20.08 18.43 -13.40
C THR A 652 19.50 19.45 -14.36
N HIS A 653 19.40 19.14 -15.66
CA HIS A 653 18.83 19.99 -16.70
C HIS A 653 17.54 19.39 -17.28
N CYS A 654 16.78 20.18 -18.03
CA CYS A 654 15.61 19.68 -18.76
C CYS A 654 16.02 18.95 -20.07
N PRO A 655 15.18 18.07 -20.64
CA PRO A 655 15.56 17.26 -21.80
C PRO A 655 16.04 18.05 -23.02
N ASP A 656 15.56 19.27 -23.22
CA ASP A 656 15.87 20.11 -24.39
C ASP A 656 17.26 20.77 -24.30
N GLU A 657 17.83 20.83 -23.09
CA GLU A 657 19.18 21.31 -22.79
C GLU A 657 20.19 20.16 -22.66
N CYS A 658 19.75 18.93 -22.94
CA CYS A 658 20.58 17.76 -22.79
C CYS A 658 21.74 17.78 -23.77
N ALA A 659 22.98 17.67 -23.27
CA ALA A 659 24.16 17.49 -24.11
C ALA A 659 24.05 16.25 -25.03
N HIS A 660 23.32 15.22 -24.58
CA HIS A 660 23.01 14.03 -25.36
C HIS A 660 21.72 14.14 -26.18
N PHE A 661 21.09 15.31 -26.29
CA PHE A 661 19.84 15.50 -27.03
C PHE A 661 19.95 14.97 -28.46
N ASN A 662 21.06 15.28 -29.14
CA ASN A 662 21.37 14.81 -30.50
C ASN A 662 22.19 13.52 -30.54
N CYS A 663 22.43 12.85 -29.40
CA CYS A 663 23.20 11.61 -29.37
C CYS A 663 22.50 10.49 -30.14
N ARG A 664 23.25 9.82 -31.02
CA ARG A 664 22.75 8.75 -31.92
C ARG A 664 23.23 7.35 -31.52
N CYS A 665 23.78 7.19 -30.32
CA CYS A 665 24.17 5.87 -29.81
C CYS A 665 22.95 4.94 -29.70
N ARG A 666 23.17 3.62 -29.68
CA ARG A 666 22.11 2.62 -29.61
C ARG A 666 21.17 2.85 -28.41
N LYS A 667 21.73 3.19 -27.25
CA LYS A 667 21.00 3.54 -26.02
C LYS A 667 20.08 4.75 -26.20
N CYS A 668 20.58 5.87 -26.73
CA CYS A 668 19.76 7.06 -26.98
C CYS A 668 18.70 6.84 -28.06
N LYS A 669 19.01 6.10 -29.13
CA LYS A 669 18.04 5.71 -30.15
C LYS A 669 16.88 4.92 -29.55
N LEU A 670 17.15 4.00 -28.62
CA LEU A 670 16.10 3.24 -27.94
C LEU A 670 15.28 4.11 -26.98
N ILE A 671 15.89 5.08 -26.30
CA ILE A 671 15.16 6.08 -25.51
C ILE A 671 14.22 6.90 -26.39
N ASP A 672 14.67 7.34 -27.57
CA ASP A 672 13.86 8.10 -28.51
C ASP A 672 12.73 7.25 -29.11
N LEU A 673 13.03 6.02 -29.52
CA LEU A 673 12.06 5.06 -30.01
C LEU A 673 10.99 4.74 -28.94
N ARG A 674 11.41 4.55 -27.69
CA ARG A 674 10.50 4.35 -26.55
C ARG A 674 9.55 5.53 -26.38
N ARG A 675 10.07 6.77 -26.47
CA ARG A 675 9.27 8.01 -26.39
C ARG A 675 8.27 8.09 -27.53
N GLU A 676 8.70 7.77 -28.74
CA GLU A 676 7.86 7.78 -29.93
C GLU A 676 6.72 6.75 -29.83
N VAL A 677 7.04 5.49 -29.51
CA VAL A 677 6.05 4.41 -29.36
C VAL A 677 5.03 4.76 -28.29
N THR A 678 5.47 5.24 -27.13
CA THR A 678 4.59 5.68 -26.03
C THR A 678 3.67 6.85 -26.46
N SER A 679 4.19 7.78 -27.25
CA SER A 679 3.40 8.90 -27.79
C SER A 679 2.32 8.41 -28.75
N ARG A 680 2.66 7.49 -29.65
CA ARG A 680 1.73 6.89 -30.62
C ARG A 680 0.61 6.09 -29.93
N ILE A 681 0.94 5.31 -28.89
CA ILE A 681 -0.04 4.60 -28.04
C ILE A 681 -1.02 5.59 -27.42
N ASN A 682 -0.52 6.65 -26.76
CA ASN A 682 -1.39 7.62 -26.07
C ASN A 682 -2.30 8.38 -27.05
N ARG A 683 -1.83 8.72 -28.26
CA ARG A 683 -2.67 9.35 -29.30
C ARG A 683 -3.76 8.39 -29.78
N LYS A 684 -3.42 7.12 -30.03
CA LYS A 684 -4.36 6.08 -30.46
C LYS A 684 -5.41 5.75 -29.40
N GLN A 685 -5.02 5.67 -28.13
CA GLN A 685 -5.95 5.45 -27.02
C GLN A 685 -6.92 6.63 -26.86
N LYS A 686 -6.47 7.87 -27.04
CA LYS A 686 -7.37 9.05 -27.04
C LYS A 686 -8.38 9.05 -28.20
N ILE A 687 -8.06 8.47 -29.34
CA ILE A 687 -8.94 8.41 -30.51
C ILE A 687 -10.00 7.29 -30.36
N ASN A 688 -9.65 6.19 -29.68
CA ASN A 688 -10.52 5.03 -29.52
C ASN A 688 -11.44 5.07 -28.28
N LEU A 689 -11.23 5.99 -27.33
CA LEU A 689 -11.94 6.03 -26.05
C LEU A 689 -12.77 7.33 -25.90
N ASN A 690 -14.06 7.25 -26.24
CA ASN A 690 -15.12 8.12 -25.73
C ASN A 690 -15.74 7.55 -24.43
N PHE A 691 -14.97 6.80 -23.64
CA PHE A 691 -15.40 6.18 -22.38
C PHE A 691 -14.56 6.67 -21.20
N GLU A 692 -15.21 6.79 -20.04
CA GLU A 692 -14.65 7.26 -18.78
C GLU A 692 -13.38 6.50 -18.36
N LYS A 693 -12.45 7.24 -17.73
CA LYS A 693 -11.17 6.74 -17.22
C LYS A 693 -11.38 5.59 -16.24
N VAL A 694 -10.92 4.40 -16.63
CA VAL A 694 -10.73 3.27 -15.70
C VAL A 694 -9.53 3.57 -14.80
N ASP A 695 -9.79 3.81 -13.52
CA ASP A 695 -8.78 3.94 -12.47
C ASP A 695 -8.59 2.59 -11.78
N SER A 696 -7.44 1.93 -11.99
CA SER A 696 -6.85 0.90 -11.13
C SER A 696 -5.65 0.20 -11.80
N ASP A 697 -4.73 -0.25 -10.96
CA ASP A 697 -3.40 -0.83 -11.22
C ASP A 697 -3.26 -1.66 -12.52
N THR A 698 -2.61 -1.07 -13.52
CA THR A 698 -2.46 -1.62 -14.88
C THR A 698 -1.46 -2.78 -15.00
N ARG A 699 -0.77 -3.14 -13.92
CA ARG A 699 0.33 -4.13 -13.91
C ARG A 699 -0.14 -5.56 -14.14
N TYR A 700 -1.29 -5.92 -13.56
CA TYR A 700 -1.82 -7.27 -13.60
C TYR A 700 -2.73 -7.54 -14.79
N THR A 701 -3.04 -6.53 -15.61
CA THR A 701 -4.00 -6.67 -16.71
C THR A 701 -3.29 -6.79 -18.08
N CYS A 702 -3.84 -7.63 -18.96
CA CYS A 702 -3.36 -7.88 -20.30
C CYS A 702 -3.50 -6.59 -21.12
N SER A 703 -2.36 -6.08 -21.61
CA SER A 703 -2.33 -4.85 -22.39
C SER A 703 -3.20 -4.94 -23.63
N LYS A 704 -3.13 -6.06 -24.37
CA LYS A 704 -3.90 -6.28 -25.60
C LYS A 704 -5.41 -6.30 -25.36
N CYS A 705 -5.87 -6.91 -24.27
CA CYS A 705 -7.29 -6.87 -23.90
C CYS A 705 -7.74 -5.44 -23.61
N ARG A 706 -6.94 -4.69 -22.85
CA ARG A 706 -7.26 -3.32 -22.44
C ARG A 706 -7.36 -2.38 -23.64
N ASP A 707 -6.51 -2.57 -24.63
CA ASP A 707 -6.54 -1.82 -25.88
C ASP A 707 -7.80 -2.04 -26.72
N HIS A 708 -8.55 -3.10 -26.43
CA HIS A 708 -9.82 -3.44 -27.06
C HIS A 708 -11.03 -3.22 -26.12
N GLY A 709 -10.83 -2.55 -24.98
CA GLY A 709 -11.90 -2.27 -24.00
C GLY A 709 -12.18 -3.39 -23.00
N TYR A 710 -11.35 -4.44 -22.95
CA TYR A 710 -11.50 -5.57 -22.04
C TYR A 710 -10.45 -5.54 -20.93
N VAL A 711 -10.82 -5.86 -19.69
CA VAL A 711 -9.86 -6.00 -18.59
C VAL A 711 -9.67 -7.48 -18.27
N ALA A 712 -8.53 -8.05 -18.67
CA ALA A 712 -8.20 -9.45 -18.38
C ALA A 712 -6.93 -9.53 -17.53
N ILE A 713 -6.90 -10.33 -16.47
CA ILE A 713 -5.72 -10.41 -15.57
C ILE A 713 -4.69 -11.38 -16.15
N LYS A 714 -3.46 -10.93 -16.43
CA LYS A 714 -2.35 -11.71 -17.02
C LYS A 714 -2.17 -13.10 -16.40
N LYS A 715 -2.29 -13.21 -15.08
CA LYS A 715 -2.10 -14.47 -14.33
C LYS A 715 -3.18 -15.53 -14.63
N TYR A 716 -4.39 -15.11 -14.98
CA TYR A 716 -5.55 -15.98 -15.25
C TYR A 716 -5.98 -15.92 -16.73
N HIS A 717 -5.10 -15.39 -17.57
CA HIS A 717 -5.35 -15.10 -18.97
C HIS A 717 -4.31 -15.82 -19.83
N SER A 718 -4.34 -17.15 -19.78
CA SER A 718 -3.47 -18.04 -20.55
C SER A 718 -3.75 -18.00 -22.05
N LEU A 719 -5.01 -17.76 -22.43
CA LEU A 719 -5.46 -17.60 -23.82
C LEU A 719 -5.97 -16.17 -24.02
N CYS A 720 -5.11 -15.30 -24.54
CA CYS A 720 -5.54 -13.96 -24.92
C CYS A 720 -6.35 -14.03 -26.22
N PRO A 721 -7.62 -13.59 -26.25
CA PRO A 721 -8.40 -13.57 -27.49
C PRO A 721 -7.81 -12.60 -28.51
N PHE A 722 -7.00 -11.65 -28.04
CA PHE A 722 -6.21 -10.74 -28.86
C PHE A 722 -4.74 -11.16 -28.98
N ALA A 723 -4.35 -12.39 -28.59
CA ALA A 723 -2.96 -12.85 -28.64
C ALA A 723 -2.35 -12.65 -30.03
N ALA A 724 -3.07 -13.07 -31.07
CA ALA A 724 -2.70 -12.93 -32.47
C ALA A 724 -3.18 -11.61 -33.11
N CYS A 725 -3.76 -10.70 -32.33
CA CYS A 725 -4.24 -9.43 -32.87
C CYS A 725 -3.07 -8.55 -33.32
N GLN A 726 -3.13 -8.12 -34.58
CA GLN A 726 -2.19 -7.22 -35.25
C GLN A 726 -2.83 -5.85 -35.53
N CYS A 727 -3.69 -5.38 -34.61
CA CYS A 727 -4.22 -4.04 -34.76
C CYS A 727 -3.12 -3.02 -34.42
N LYS A 728 -3.19 -1.84 -35.03
CA LYS A 728 -2.18 -0.78 -34.86
C LYS A 728 -1.84 -0.45 -33.40
N LEU A 729 -2.77 -0.65 -32.46
CA LEU A 729 -2.54 -0.40 -31.03
C LEU A 729 -1.85 -1.59 -30.32
N CYS A 730 -2.20 -2.83 -30.68
CA CYS A 730 -1.50 -4.04 -30.22
C CYS A 730 -0.06 -4.10 -30.71
N ASP A 731 0.18 -3.79 -31.99
CA ASP A 731 1.52 -3.76 -32.58
C ASP A 731 2.42 -2.75 -31.87
N LEU A 732 1.88 -1.56 -31.57
CA LEU A 732 2.60 -0.53 -30.82
C LEU A 732 2.93 -0.99 -29.39
N ASN A 733 2.04 -1.75 -28.74
CA ASN A 733 2.29 -2.29 -27.41
C ASN A 733 3.29 -3.44 -27.40
N GLU A 734 3.34 -4.26 -28.45
CA GLU A 734 4.39 -5.26 -28.65
C GLU A 734 5.74 -4.60 -28.91
N GLU A 735 5.78 -3.58 -29.76
CA GLU A 735 6.99 -2.81 -30.02
C GLU A 735 7.49 -2.11 -28.74
N ARG A 736 6.58 -1.57 -27.90
CA ARG A 736 6.97 -1.03 -26.60
C ARG A 736 7.63 -2.09 -25.71
N LYS A 737 7.04 -3.29 -25.63
CA LYS A 737 7.61 -4.41 -24.84
C LYS A 737 8.99 -4.80 -25.36
N ARG A 738 9.18 -4.86 -26.68
CA ARG A 738 10.47 -5.13 -27.32
C ARG A 738 11.51 -4.08 -26.92
N VAL A 739 11.17 -2.80 -27.07
CA VAL A 739 12.06 -1.68 -26.68
C VAL A 739 12.37 -1.69 -25.18
N GLU A 740 11.39 -1.99 -24.32
CA GLU A 740 11.58 -2.10 -22.87
C GLU A 740 12.41 -3.32 -22.45
N SER A 741 12.36 -4.43 -23.20
CA SER A 741 13.23 -5.58 -22.97
C SER A 741 14.66 -5.35 -23.45
N GLU A 742 14.87 -4.56 -24.51
CA GLU A 742 16.21 -4.31 -25.05
C GLU A 742 17.03 -3.33 -24.20
N LEU A 743 16.38 -2.42 -23.46
CA LEU A 743 17.08 -1.40 -22.66
C LEU A 743 17.96 -1.98 -21.54
N PRO A 744 17.44 -2.88 -20.66
CA PRO A 744 18.23 -3.53 -19.63
C PRO A 744 19.25 -4.49 -20.20
N THR A 745 18.93 -5.20 -21.29
CA THR A 745 19.87 -6.12 -21.95
C THR A 745 21.06 -5.38 -22.54
N ILE A 746 20.87 -4.17 -23.08
CA ILE A 746 21.99 -3.34 -23.56
C ILE A 746 22.78 -2.74 -22.39
N GLN A 747 22.13 -2.46 -21.25
CA GLN A 747 22.80 -2.06 -20.01
C GLN A 747 23.60 -3.22 -19.40
N SER A 748 23.12 -4.47 -19.46
CA SER A 748 23.83 -5.65 -18.95
C SER A 748 24.94 -6.06 -19.90
N THR A 749 24.69 -6.15 -21.21
CA THR A 749 25.73 -6.47 -22.20
C THR A 749 26.84 -5.43 -22.24
N GLU A 750 26.56 -4.15 -21.89
CA GLU A 750 27.61 -3.12 -21.78
C GLU A 750 28.14 -2.93 -20.36
N LYS A 751 27.42 -3.32 -19.29
CA LYS A 751 28.03 -3.50 -17.96
C LYS A 751 29.00 -4.67 -17.98
N ASP A 752 28.73 -5.72 -18.75
CA ASP A 752 29.65 -6.83 -19.00
C ASP A 752 30.83 -6.42 -19.91
N VAL A 753 30.69 -5.34 -20.71
CA VAL A 753 31.80 -4.76 -21.51
C VAL A 753 32.61 -3.72 -20.73
N ASN A 754 32.00 -3.00 -19.79
CA ASN A 754 32.68 -2.00 -18.96
C ASN A 754 33.18 -2.53 -17.60
N ASN A 755 32.69 -3.68 -17.10
CA ASN A 755 33.19 -4.35 -15.89
C ASN A 755 34.09 -5.57 -16.17
N ASN A 756 34.36 -5.94 -17.42
CA ASN A 756 35.37 -6.95 -17.77
C ASN A 756 36.31 -6.40 -18.84
N ILE A 757 37.23 -5.51 -18.45
CA ILE A 757 38.38 -5.12 -19.31
C ILE A 757 39.55 -6.08 -19.04
N LEU A 758 39.29 -7.38 -18.98
CA LEU A 758 40.36 -8.37 -19.02
C LEU A 758 39.86 -9.55 -19.84
N SER A 759 40.58 -9.88 -20.92
CA SER A 759 40.43 -11.18 -21.56
C SER A 759 40.66 -12.28 -20.51
N PRO A 760 40.12 -13.51 -20.71
CA PRO A 760 40.44 -14.64 -19.82
C PRO A 760 41.94 -14.79 -19.58
N GLU A 761 42.74 -14.56 -20.63
CA GLU A 761 44.20 -14.52 -20.61
C GLU A 761 44.75 -13.38 -19.71
N ALA A 762 44.15 -12.20 -19.78
CA ALA A 762 44.57 -11.05 -18.98
C ALA A 762 44.19 -11.15 -17.50
N LYS A 763 43.08 -11.85 -17.21
CA LYS A 763 42.66 -12.16 -15.85
C LYS A 763 43.64 -13.13 -15.18
N VAL A 764 44.05 -14.18 -15.90
CA VAL A 764 45.08 -15.13 -15.42
C VAL A 764 46.39 -14.41 -15.08
N MET A 765 46.80 -13.43 -15.90
CA MET A 765 48.03 -12.67 -15.64
C MET A 765 47.91 -11.70 -14.47
N LEU A 766 46.76 -11.06 -14.27
CA LEU A 766 46.53 -10.19 -13.10
C LEU A 766 46.43 -10.97 -11.81
N ASP A 767 45.79 -12.14 -11.82
CA ASP A 767 45.74 -13.03 -10.68
C ASP A 767 47.17 -13.47 -10.30
N LEU A 768 48.02 -13.75 -11.29
CA LEU A 768 49.43 -14.12 -11.06
C LEU A 768 50.25 -12.96 -10.46
N ILE A 769 50.05 -11.72 -10.95
CA ILE A 769 50.69 -10.51 -10.39
C ILE A 769 50.21 -10.28 -8.95
N HIS A 770 48.91 -10.44 -8.69
CA HIS A 770 48.35 -10.31 -7.36
C HIS A 770 48.98 -11.32 -6.41
N VAL A 771 49.05 -12.60 -6.78
CA VAL A 771 49.67 -13.66 -5.96
C VAL A 771 51.15 -13.41 -5.67
N LEU A 772 51.90 -12.90 -6.64
CA LEU A 772 53.30 -12.51 -6.44
C LEU A 772 53.46 -11.27 -5.54
N SER A 773 52.43 -10.44 -5.41
CA SER A 773 52.45 -9.23 -4.57
C SER A 773 52.08 -9.48 -3.10
N VAL A 774 51.53 -10.65 -2.75
CA VAL A 774 51.12 -11.00 -1.36
C VAL A 774 52.17 -11.84 -0.64
N ASP A 775 52.26 -11.72 0.69
CA ASP A 775 53.18 -12.52 1.53
C ASP A 775 52.87 -14.03 1.41
N PRO A 776 53.86 -14.91 1.20
CA PRO A 776 53.65 -16.35 1.00
C PRO A 776 52.85 -17.04 2.12
N SER A 777 52.94 -16.55 3.35
CA SER A 777 52.24 -17.13 4.52
C SER A 777 50.73 -16.82 4.55
N SER A 778 50.28 -15.86 3.75
CA SER A 778 48.89 -15.37 3.71
C SER A 778 48.10 -15.85 2.49
N PHE A 779 48.76 -16.57 1.56
CA PHE A 779 48.15 -17.05 0.33
C PHE A 779 47.39 -18.35 0.55
N ASN A 780 46.10 -18.37 0.20
CA ASN A 780 45.29 -19.58 0.18
C ASN A 780 45.25 -20.19 -1.25
N PRO A 781 45.81 -21.39 -1.47
CA PRO A 781 45.85 -22.03 -2.79
C PRO A 781 44.48 -22.31 -3.41
N ASP A 782 43.44 -22.53 -2.59
CA ASP A 782 42.09 -22.90 -3.05
C ASP A 782 41.40 -21.75 -3.81
N ASN A 783 41.89 -20.52 -3.63
CA ASN A 783 41.34 -19.33 -4.28
C ASN A 783 42.02 -19.01 -5.63
N PHE A 784 42.99 -19.82 -6.07
CA PHE A 784 43.75 -19.58 -7.30
C PHE A 784 43.53 -20.69 -8.32
N ASP A 785 43.05 -20.32 -9.51
CA ASP A 785 42.71 -21.26 -10.57
C ASP A 785 43.96 -21.68 -11.37
N TYR A 786 44.68 -22.66 -10.81
CA TYR A 786 45.87 -23.24 -11.43
C TYR A 786 45.57 -23.96 -12.76
N GLN A 787 44.34 -24.40 -12.97
CA GLN A 787 43.92 -25.08 -14.19
C GLN A 787 43.74 -24.09 -15.34
N ALA A 788 43.23 -22.88 -15.06
CA ALA A 788 43.21 -21.77 -16.02
C ALA A 788 44.62 -21.35 -16.46
N LEU A 789 45.60 -21.33 -15.54
CA LEU A 789 47.00 -21.02 -15.85
C LEU A 789 47.64 -22.09 -16.74
N SER A 790 47.46 -23.38 -16.42
CA SER A 790 47.96 -24.48 -17.26
C SER A 790 47.32 -24.47 -18.64
N ASN A 791 46.00 -24.28 -18.70
CA ASN A 791 45.26 -24.19 -19.96
C ASN A 791 45.65 -22.97 -20.79
N PHE A 792 46.06 -21.87 -20.18
CA PHE A 792 46.51 -20.68 -20.89
C PHE A 792 47.81 -20.94 -21.67
N PHE A 793 48.81 -21.55 -21.03
CA PHE A 793 50.12 -21.78 -21.64
C PHE A 793 50.25 -23.08 -22.45
N ASN A 794 49.30 -24.01 -22.32
CA ASN A 794 49.24 -25.22 -23.15
C ASN A 794 48.48 -25.05 -24.48
N LYS A 795 48.04 -23.82 -24.81
CA LYS A 795 47.44 -23.54 -26.12
C LYS A 795 48.51 -23.61 -27.22
N GLU A 796 48.22 -24.31 -28.32
CA GLU A 796 49.10 -24.37 -29.50
C GLU A 796 49.36 -23.00 -30.13
N SER A 797 48.43 -22.05 -29.96
CA SER A 797 48.63 -20.64 -30.31
C SER A 797 47.90 -19.74 -29.32
N ILE A 798 48.59 -18.70 -28.84
CA ILE A 798 48.01 -17.66 -27.98
C ILE A 798 47.98 -16.38 -28.80
N VAL A 799 46.78 -15.90 -29.12
CA VAL A 799 46.60 -14.61 -29.79
C VAL A 799 46.63 -13.53 -28.71
N VAL A 800 47.76 -12.84 -28.60
CA VAL A 800 47.93 -11.69 -27.71
C VAL A 800 47.64 -10.40 -28.49
N PRO A 801 46.93 -9.42 -27.89
CA PRO A 801 46.77 -8.10 -28.50
C PRO A 801 48.12 -7.48 -28.85
N ASP A 802 48.21 -6.72 -29.95
CA ASP A 802 49.48 -6.14 -30.43
C ASP A 802 50.18 -5.26 -29.36
N GLU A 803 49.38 -4.63 -28.51
CA GLU A 803 49.79 -3.85 -27.34
C GLU A 803 50.52 -4.64 -26.25
N TRP A 804 50.42 -5.98 -26.23
CA TRP A 804 51.05 -6.87 -25.25
C TRP A 804 52.37 -7.45 -25.75
N LEU A 805 52.65 -7.38 -27.06
CA LEU A 805 53.88 -7.88 -27.66
C LEU A 805 55.15 -7.36 -26.95
N PRO A 806 55.25 -6.09 -26.52
CA PRO A 806 56.42 -5.59 -25.79
C PRO A 806 56.58 -6.16 -24.37
N GLN A 807 55.50 -6.65 -23.76
CA GLN A 807 55.46 -7.14 -22.38
C GLN A 807 55.65 -8.65 -22.25
N LEU A 808 55.61 -9.39 -23.37
CA LEU A 808 55.76 -10.85 -23.38
C LEU A 808 56.98 -11.36 -22.58
N PRO A 809 58.18 -10.77 -22.68
CA PRO A 809 59.34 -11.21 -21.89
C PRO A 809 59.10 -11.11 -20.37
N ASN A 810 58.49 -10.01 -19.91
CA ASN A 810 58.17 -9.79 -18.50
C ASN A 810 57.09 -10.77 -18.02
N MET A 811 56.14 -11.12 -18.88
CA MET A 811 55.12 -12.12 -18.57
C MET A 811 55.73 -13.51 -18.35
N PHE A 812 56.70 -13.90 -19.17
CA PHE A 812 57.42 -15.17 -18.98
C PHE A 812 58.26 -15.18 -17.70
N GLU A 813 58.93 -14.07 -17.36
CA GLU A 813 59.66 -13.95 -16.09
C GLU A 813 58.73 -14.03 -14.87
N LEU A 814 57.59 -13.34 -14.89
CA LEU A 814 56.60 -13.39 -13.80
C LEU A 814 56.12 -14.82 -13.54
N VAL A 815 55.84 -15.58 -14.61
CA VAL A 815 55.42 -16.98 -14.50
C VAL A 815 56.54 -17.85 -13.94
N HIS A 816 57.77 -17.63 -14.39
CA HIS A 816 58.93 -18.38 -13.90
C HIS A 816 59.20 -18.10 -12.40
N GLU A 817 59.02 -16.86 -11.97
CA GLU A 817 59.22 -16.47 -10.57
C GLU A 817 58.11 -16.97 -9.66
N ALA A 818 56.87 -17.07 -10.16
CA ALA A 818 55.77 -17.74 -9.44
C ALA A 818 56.08 -19.22 -9.17
N LEU A 819 56.64 -19.94 -10.14
CA LEU A 819 57.03 -21.35 -9.98
C LEU A 819 58.15 -21.55 -8.96
N LYS A 820 59.09 -20.59 -8.85
CA LYS A 820 60.13 -20.63 -7.81
C LYS A 820 59.55 -20.36 -6.42
N ARG A 821 58.63 -19.40 -6.31
CA ARG A 821 58.07 -18.92 -5.04
C ARG A 821 57.06 -19.90 -4.44
N PHE A 822 56.34 -20.66 -5.25
CA PHE A 822 55.27 -21.55 -4.79
C PHE A 822 55.53 -23.01 -5.21
N PRO A 823 56.15 -23.84 -4.34
CA PRO A 823 56.48 -25.24 -4.61
C PRO A 823 55.27 -26.14 -4.94
N ILE A 824 54.06 -25.67 -4.68
CA ILE A 824 52.79 -26.36 -4.94
C ILE A 824 52.40 -26.32 -6.43
N LEU A 825 53.01 -25.45 -7.23
CA LEU A 825 52.75 -25.29 -8.68
C LEU A 825 53.47 -26.36 -9.55
N LYS A 826 54.03 -27.41 -8.94
CA LYS A 826 54.91 -28.42 -9.59
C LYS A 826 54.27 -29.24 -10.71
N ASP A 827 52.94 -29.30 -10.78
CA ASP A 827 52.21 -30.12 -11.75
C ASP A 827 51.78 -29.35 -13.01
N VAL A 828 52.22 -28.09 -13.16
CA VAL A 828 51.96 -27.29 -14.38
C VAL A 828 53.02 -27.60 -15.44
N HIS A 829 52.72 -28.50 -16.36
CA HIS A 829 53.55 -28.79 -17.53
C HIS A 829 53.21 -27.86 -18.70
N PHE A 830 54.23 -27.38 -19.42
CA PHE A 830 54.07 -26.53 -20.61
C PHE A 830 54.62 -27.23 -21.86
N GLN A 831 53.82 -27.33 -22.91
CA GLN A 831 54.29 -27.68 -24.26
C GLN A 831 54.36 -26.42 -25.12
N THR A 832 55.58 -26.02 -25.51
CA THR A 832 55.79 -24.90 -26.42
C THR A 832 55.65 -25.38 -27.87
N GLY A 833 54.50 -25.13 -28.47
CA GLY A 833 54.23 -25.38 -29.89
C GLY A 833 54.42 -24.14 -30.77
N PHE A 834 55.55 -23.44 -30.68
CA PHE A 834 55.77 -22.23 -31.49
C PHE A 834 56.68 -22.49 -32.70
N SER A 835 56.09 -22.55 -33.89
CA SER A 835 56.80 -22.28 -35.14
C SER A 835 56.19 -21.05 -35.83
N CYS A 836 57.08 -20.10 -36.15
CA CYS A 836 56.90 -18.79 -36.79
C CYS A 836 56.18 -17.75 -35.90
N VAL A 837 56.87 -16.90 -35.12
CA VAL A 837 58.00 -16.03 -35.50
C VAL A 837 59.11 -16.11 -34.45
N ALA A 838 60.36 -16.22 -34.92
CA ALA A 838 61.55 -16.22 -34.10
C ALA A 838 61.73 -14.85 -33.42
N ILE A 839 61.68 -14.81 -32.09
CA ILE A 839 62.33 -13.77 -31.31
C ILE A 839 63.59 -14.42 -30.70
N ARG A 840 64.59 -14.61 -31.56
CA ARG A 840 65.98 -14.65 -31.10
C ARG A 840 66.48 -13.22 -31.10
N ASP A 841 67.05 -12.85 -29.97
CA ASP A 841 67.90 -11.69 -29.72
C ASP A 841 67.20 -10.33 -29.58
N LEU A 842 67.24 -9.82 -28.34
CA LEU A 842 67.16 -8.41 -27.99
C LEU A 842 67.96 -7.54 -29.00
N HIS A 843 67.36 -6.48 -29.52
CA HIS A 843 67.86 -5.09 -29.38
C HIS A 843 66.83 -4.07 -29.88
N ILE A 844 66.67 -3.02 -29.06
CA ILE A 844 65.82 -1.84 -29.24
C ILE A 844 66.41 -0.94 -30.34
N GLU A 845 65.60 -0.35 -31.23
CA GLU A 845 65.56 1.11 -31.46
C GLU A 845 64.39 1.57 -32.34
N LEU A 846 63.62 2.50 -31.72
CA LEU A 846 62.53 3.41 -32.16
C LEU A 846 61.30 2.86 -32.88
#